data_AF-Q4RG76-F1
#
_entry.id   AF-Q4RG76-F1
#
_cell.length_a   1.000
_cell.length_b   1.000
_cell.length_c   1.000
_cell.angle_alpha   90.00
_cell.angle_beta   90.00
_cell.angle_gamma   90.00
#
_symmetry.space_group_name_H-M   'P 1'
#
loop_
_entity.id
_entity.type
_entity.pdbx_description
1 polymer ?
#
loop_
_entity_poly.entity_id
_entity_poly.type
_entity_poly.pdbx_seq_one_letter_code
_entity_poly.pdbx_strand_id
1 'polypeptide(L)'
;MASRCSLSALFPIQSQLDCALDEASTQQEKEDLVYQYLKTLDGRDDLKIPDFQPALEWINTEGPLSLHKELAGKVVLLDFFTYCCINCLHILPDLHQLEKQHSAEDGLVVVGVHSAKFPNEKVLDNIRSAVLRYNICHPVVNDSEACLWHALEVSCWPTLVFLGPRGNLLFSLVGEGHWDKQMLFTDAALRYYRERGLLRTHAVPLKLLRDSLPPSILSFPGKIAIDDRSKRVAIADTGHHRVLLVSTTGQLLQVIGGPESGRKDGDLSEASFNSPQGVAIKGDTVYVADTENHLIRKVQLITASLCSTLPSRCLSPCLNASVCIYQIDLSAGKVSTLAGTGAQGTDKEGGAPGPRQPISSPWDVTLGSAGGDEANVLWIAMAGTHQIWALFLADGKLPKGSEVKAGTCVRWAGSGNEENRNNSYPHKASFAQPSGLALAPEEPWSCLYVADSESSTIRTLALKDGAVKSLVGGERDPMNLFAFGDVDGKGVDAKLQHPLAVAWAPGASLLYVADSYNHKIKVVDPKAKRCSTLAGTGEAGDTLGPAFHQCLFNEPAGICIGGGGKLLYVADTNNHRVAVLDLDSRTVAPFPISVECTDSAPPGPAKAPALPKSATRIEMPPVEVSAGQTLVMLLSLTLPPGTRLTAEAPSCWALTAEDWCEWVGIQSCGYRRHRGSVRTPRRFNKASGPARGLGGQPGPDFERLALLLQGGGAHLHHEGRLVHAASSYERRSRRGPGHRGVGSRLLIRCVGSQACGVRSCRFHPTLFFSSLRERRSSRFGLETVFGKAVLEPCHRLPGGPAKLL
;
A
#
# COMPACT_ATOMS: atom_id res chain seq x y z
N MET A 1 -20.06 -37.07 28.93
CA MET A 1 -19.07 -36.36 28.09
C MET A 1 -19.39 -36.72 26.66
N ALA A 2 -19.62 -35.76 25.76
CA ALA A 2 -19.66 -36.06 24.33
C ALA A 2 -18.22 -36.25 23.84
N SER A 3 -17.98 -37.26 23.02
CA SER A 3 -16.72 -37.38 22.27
C SER A 3 -16.62 -36.18 21.33
N ARG A 4 -15.56 -35.37 21.46
CA ARG A 4 -15.28 -34.32 20.48
C ARG A 4 -14.83 -34.99 19.19
N CYS A 5 -15.48 -34.64 18.08
CA CYS A 5 -14.97 -34.95 16.76
C CYS A 5 -13.75 -34.07 16.48
N SER A 6 -12.64 -34.67 16.06
CA SER A 6 -11.40 -33.99 15.67
C SER A 6 -10.75 -34.71 14.49
N LEU A 7 -9.75 -34.08 13.87
CA LEU A 7 -9.00 -34.69 12.76
C LEU A 7 -8.29 -36.00 13.15
N SER A 8 -7.96 -36.17 14.44
CA SER A 8 -7.42 -37.42 15.01
C SER A 8 -8.35 -38.63 14.81
N ALA A 9 -9.67 -38.43 14.71
CA ALA A 9 -10.63 -39.51 14.42
C ALA A 9 -10.68 -39.90 12.93
N LEU A 10 -10.24 -39.00 12.05
CA LEU A 10 -10.21 -39.18 10.60
C LEU A 10 -8.89 -39.81 10.13
N PHE A 11 -7.77 -39.40 10.72
CA PHE A 11 -6.41 -39.74 10.31
C PHE A 11 -6.17 -41.24 10.02
N PRO A 12 -6.53 -42.20 10.90
CA PRO A 12 -6.27 -43.63 10.65
C PRO A 12 -7.04 -44.21 9.46
N ILE A 13 -8.10 -43.55 9.02
CA ILE A 13 -8.94 -43.93 7.88
C ILE A 13 -8.39 -43.28 6.61
N GLN A 14 -8.08 -41.97 6.67
CA GLN A 14 -7.56 -41.25 5.52
C GLN A 14 -6.17 -41.74 5.12
N SER A 15 -5.28 -42.08 6.06
CA SER A 15 -3.96 -42.63 5.72
C SER A 15 -4.04 -43.95 4.93
N GLN A 16 -5.10 -44.75 5.09
CA GLN A 16 -5.32 -45.96 4.28
C GLN A 16 -5.75 -45.62 2.85
N LEU A 17 -6.57 -44.58 2.68
CA LEU A 17 -6.90 -44.02 1.37
C LEU A 17 -5.64 -43.42 0.71
N ASP A 18 -4.86 -42.63 1.43
CA ASP A 18 -3.65 -41.98 0.91
C ASP A 18 -2.63 -43.02 0.40
N CYS A 19 -2.35 -44.10 1.15
CA CYS A 19 -1.49 -45.19 0.66
C CYS A 19 -2.06 -45.86 -0.60
N ALA A 20 -3.37 -46.12 -0.66
CA ALA A 20 -3.99 -46.70 -1.86
C ALA A 20 -3.96 -45.75 -3.07
N LEU A 21 -4.04 -44.44 -2.85
CA LEU A 21 -3.93 -43.41 -3.89
C LEU A 21 -2.50 -43.25 -4.43
N ASP A 22 -1.49 -43.57 -3.62
CA ASP A 22 -0.08 -43.57 -4.05
C ASP A 22 0.25 -44.85 -4.84
N GLU A 23 -0.41 -45.98 -4.57
CA GLU A 23 -0.31 -47.24 -5.35
C GLU A 23 -1.16 -47.22 -6.64
N ALA A 24 -2.26 -46.47 -6.67
CA ALA A 24 -3.20 -46.42 -7.80
C ALA A 24 -2.55 -45.87 -9.08
N SER A 25 -2.64 -46.67 -10.15
CA SER A 25 -1.99 -46.45 -11.44
C SER A 25 -2.83 -45.64 -12.43
N THR A 26 -4.13 -45.45 -12.18
CA THR A 26 -5.02 -44.69 -13.09
C THR A 26 -5.90 -43.69 -12.34
N GLN A 27 -6.35 -42.64 -13.05
CA GLN A 27 -7.25 -41.63 -12.50
C GLN A 27 -8.60 -42.23 -12.06
N GLN A 28 -9.18 -43.14 -12.85
CA GLN A 28 -10.44 -43.82 -12.51
C GLN A 28 -10.32 -44.62 -11.21
N GLU A 29 -9.21 -45.35 -11.03
CA GLU A 29 -8.93 -46.11 -9.81
C GLU A 29 -8.82 -45.20 -8.58
N LYS A 30 -8.18 -44.02 -8.72
CA LYS A 30 -8.12 -43.01 -7.65
C LYS A 30 -9.51 -42.48 -7.30
N GLU A 31 -10.33 -42.16 -8.29
CA GLU A 31 -11.71 -41.71 -8.08
C GLU A 31 -12.60 -42.78 -7.43
N ASP A 32 -12.44 -44.05 -7.82
CA ASP A 32 -13.22 -45.16 -7.28
C ASP A 32 -12.83 -45.46 -5.82
N LEU A 33 -11.54 -45.38 -5.49
CA LEU A 33 -11.03 -45.47 -4.11
C LEU A 33 -11.62 -44.38 -3.21
N VAL A 34 -11.59 -43.11 -3.65
CA VAL A 34 -12.18 -41.99 -2.91
C VAL A 34 -13.70 -42.17 -2.76
N TYR A 35 -14.39 -42.70 -3.78
CA TYR A 35 -15.82 -42.99 -3.71
C TYR A 35 -16.17 -44.09 -2.69
N GLN A 36 -15.39 -45.20 -2.61
CA GLN A 36 -15.62 -46.22 -1.57
C GLN A 36 -15.28 -45.72 -0.16
N TYR A 37 -14.27 -44.85 -0.04
CA TYR A 37 -13.95 -44.16 1.21
C TYR A 37 -15.11 -43.26 1.68
N LEU A 38 -15.65 -42.41 0.79
CA LEU A 38 -16.83 -41.57 1.08
C LEU A 38 -18.05 -42.42 1.47
N LYS A 39 -18.28 -43.54 0.78
CA LYS A 39 -19.32 -44.53 1.11
C LYS A 39 -19.16 -45.13 2.51
N THR A 40 -17.93 -45.21 3.02
CA THR A 40 -17.62 -45.72 4.35
C THR A 40 -17.76 -44.64 5.44
N LEU A 41 -17.45 -43.38 5.12
CA LEU A 41 -17.56 -42.27 6.07
C LEU A 41 -18.98 -41.72 6.23
N ASP A 42 -19.77 -41.63 5.17
CA ASP A 42 -21.05 -40.89 5.17
C ASP A 42 -22.08 -41.42 6.19
N GLY A 43 -21.97 -42.69 6.59
CA GLY A 43 -22.81 -43.29 7.63
C GLY A 43 -22.41 -42.96 9.09
N ARG A 44 -21.34 -42.19 9.32
CA ARG A 44 -20.77 -41.94 10.65
C ARG A 44 -21.26 -40.64 11.28
N ASP A 45 -22.11 -40.77 12.30
CA ASP A 45 -22.55 -39.64 13.13
C ASP A 45 -21.46 -39.07 14.04
N ASP A 46 -20.43 -39.85 14.38
CA ASP A 46 -19.32 -39.43 15.25
C ASP A 46 -18.30 -38.50 14.56
N LEU A 47 -18.42 -38.31 13.24
CA LEU A 47 -17.59 -37.42 12.45
C LEU A 47 -18.18 -36.01 12.24
N LYS A 48 -19.24 -35.65 12.98
CA LYS A 48 -19.86 -34.31 12.92
C LYS A 48 -19.08 -33.28 13.75
N ILE A 49 -18.72 -32.16 13.11
CA ILE A 49 -18.00 -31.06 13.77
C ILE A 49 -18.97 -30.08 14.46
N PRO A 50 -18.52 -29.28 15.45
CA PRO A 50 -19.28 -28.13 15.94
C PRO A 50 -19.49 -27.08 14.83
N ASP A 51 -20.61 -26.36 14.92
CA ASP A 51 -20.91 -25.18 14.10
C ASP A 51 -20.09 -23.95 14.54
N PHE A 52 -20.02 -22.92 13.70
CA PHE A 52 -19.34 -21.67 14.03
C PHE A 52 -19.96 -20.98 15.25
N GLN A 53 -19.14 -20.31 16.07
CA GLN A 53 -19.66 -19.59 17.24
C GLN A 53 -20.53 -18.40 16.80
N PRO A 54 -21.75 -18.20 17.36
CA PRO A 54 -22.71 -17.21 16.85
C PRO A 54 -22.27 -15.73 16.93
N ALA A 55 -21.18 -15.42 17.63
CA ALA A 55 -20.68 -14.06 17.85
C ALA A 55 -19.42 -13.72 17.05
N LEU A 56 -18.93 -14.63 16.19
CA LEU A 56 -17.76 -14.36 15.36
C LEU A 56 -18.07 -13.34 14.27
N GLU A 57 -17.05 -12.56 13.91
CA GLU A 57 -17.14 -11.54 12.87
C GLU A 57 -16.86 -12.16 11.50
N TRP A 58 -17.59 -11.71 10.47
CA TRP A 58 -17.49 -12.24 9.10
C TRP A 58 -17.15 -11.15 8.08
N ILE A 59 -16.47 -11.56 7.02
CA ILE A 59 -16.08 -10.78 5.84
C ILE A 59 -16.58 -11.52 4.60
N ASN A 60 -16.86 -10.78 3.52
CA ASN A 60 -17.40 -11.28 2.24
C ASN A 60 -18.82 -11.90 2.32
N THR A 61 -19.55 -11.70 3.41
CA THR A 61 -20.95 -12.14 3.59
C THR A 61 -21.88 -11.00 4.02
N GLU A 62 -23.20 -11.21 3.91
CA GLU A 62 -24.19 -10.28 4.49
C GLU A 62 -24.35 -10.45 6.01
N GLY A 63 -23.93 -11.59 6.56
CA GLY A 63 -24.00 -11.93 7.98
C GLY A 63 -23.32 -13.28 8.29
N PRO A 64 -23.36 -13.74 9.56
CA PRO A 64 -22.76 -15.02 9.96
C PRO A 64 -23.37 -16.22 9.23
N LEU A 65 -22.53 -17.21 8.87
CA LEU A 65 -22.95 -18.46 8.25
C LEU A 65 -22.94 -19.61 9.27
N SER A 66 -23.86 -20.57 9.09
CA SER A 66 -23.96 -21.80 9.88
C SER A 66 -23.93 -23.05 8.99
N LEU A 67 -23.19 -24.06 9.43
CA LEU A 67 -23.13 -25.41 8.83
C LEU A 67 -24.50 -26.11 8.80
N HIS A 68 -25.44 -25.67 9.64
CA HIS A 68 -26.77 -26.25 9.80
C HIS A 68 -27.88 -25.39 9.17
N LYS A 69 -27.54 -24.25 8.56
CA LYS A 69 -28.49 -23.36 7.88
C LYS A 69 -28.00 -22.94 6.49
N GLU A 70 -27.20 -21.89 6.39
CA GLU A 70 -26.80 -21.26 5.12
C GLU A 70 -25.90 -22.18 4.29
N LEU A 71 -25.10 -23.03 4.96
CA LEU A 71 -24.22 -24.02 4.33
C LEU A 71 -24.81 -25.46 4.32
N ALA A 72 -26.00 -25.67 4.89
CA ALA A 72 -26.60 -27.01 4.96
C ALA A 72 -27.00 -27.51 3.57
N GLY A 73 -26.48 -28.68 3.17
CA GLY A 73 -26.60 -29.17 1.78
C GLY A 73 -25.48 -28.74 0.85
N LYS A 74 -24.33 -28.28 1.37
CA LYS A 74 -23.11 -27.99 0.58
C LYS A 74 -21.97 -28.93 0.97
N VAL A 75 -21.08 -29.25 0.04
CA VAL A 75 -19.70 -29.59 0.41
C VAL A 75 -19.05 -28.28 0.85
N VAL A 76 -18.40 -28.27 2.02
CA VAL A 76 -17.72 -27.08 2.53
C VAL A 76 -16.24 -27.37 2.69
N LEU A 77 -15.40 -26.49 2.15
CA LEU A 77 -13.95 -26.51 2.34
C LEU A 77 -13.58 -25.42 3.34
N LEU A 78 -13.25 -25.81 4.57
CA LEU A 78 -12.67 -24.91 5.56
C LEU A 78 -11.18 -24.74 5.25
N ASP A 79 -10.70 -23.50 5.16
CA ASP A 79 -9.28 -23.18 5.12
C ASP A 79 -8.83 -22.56 6.45
N PHE A 80 -8.05 -23.30 7.23
CA PHE A 80 -7.48 -22.81 8.48
C PHE A 80 -6.18 -22.05 8.20
N PHE A 81 -6.32 -20.74 7.95
CA PHE A 81 -5.24 -19.86 7.50
C PHE A 81 -4.97 -18.68 8.46
N THR A 82 -3.84 -18.01 8.25
CA THR A 82 -3.50 -16.73 8.86
C THR A 82 -2.72 -15.91 7.82
N TYR A 83 -2.96 -14.59 7.70
CA TYR A 83 -2.47 -13.84 6.53
C TYR A 83 -0.98 -13.46 6.59
N CYS A 84 -0.31 -13.65 7.73
CA CYS A 84 1.14 -13.49 7.82
C CYS A 84 1.91 -14.61 7.10
N CYS A 85 1.35 -15.82 7.01
CA CYS A 85 2.07 -17.03 6.66
C CYS A 85 2.16 -17.24 5.14
N ILE A 86 3.38 -17.28 4.60
CA ILE A 86 3.61 -17.45 3.15
C ILE A 86 3.02 -18.76 2.61
N ASN A 87 3.01 -19.83 3.42
CA ASN A 87 2.43 -21.13 3.05
C ASN A 87 0.89 -21.04 2.88
N CYS A 88 0.23 -20.14 3.62
CA CYS A 88 -1.20 -19.83 3.42
C CYS A 88 -1.43 -19.01 2.15
N LEU A 89 -0.55 -18.05 1.85
CA LEU A 89 -0.68 -17.23 0.64
C LEU A 89 -0.53 -18.09 -0.63
N HIS A 90 0.39 -19.07 -0.61
CA HIS A 90 0.63 -19.99 -1.73
C HIS A 90 -0.57 -20.87 -2.12
N ILE A 91 -1.53 -21.14 -1.22
CA ILE A 91 -2.75 -21.90 -1.57
C ILE A 91 -3.92 -21.02 -2.02
N LEU A 92 -3.83 -19.69 -1.92
CA LEU A 92 -4.88 -18.79 -2.41
C LEU A 92 -5.10 -18.91 -3.93
N PRO A 93 -4.09 -19.07 -4.80
CA PRO A 93 -4.29 -19.37 -6.22
C PRO A 93 -5.11 -20.65 -6.46
N ASP A 94 -4.84 -21.71 -5.70
CA ASP A 94 -5.55 -23.00 -5.78
C ASP A 94 -7.02 -22.84 -5.36
N LEU A 95 -7.28 -22.18 -4.23
CA LEU A 95 -8.64 -21.86 -3.78
C LEU A 95 -9.38 -20.98 -4.81
N HIS A 96 -8.74 -19.93 -5.32
CA HIS A 96 -9.30 -19.08 -6.40
C HIS A 96 -9.49 -19.81 -7.73
N GLN A 97 -8.86 -20.96 -7.97
CA GLN A 97 -9.14 -21.80 -9.13
C GLN A 97 -10.32 -22.74 -8.86
N LEU A 98 -10.39 -23.32 -7.66
CA LEU A 98 -11.49 -24.18 -7.21
C LEU A 98 -12.84 -23.43 -7.24
N GLU A 99 -12.89 -22.20 -6.71
CA GLU A 99 -14.08 -21.33 -6.75
C GLU A 99 -14.58 -20.99 -8.17
N LYS A 100 -13.67 -21.00 -9.16
CA LYS A 100 -14.02 -20.77 -10.58
C LYS A 100 -14.51 -22.03 -11.28
N GLN A 101 -14.27 -23.20 -10.71
CA GLN A 101 -14.66 -24.50 -11.26
C GLN A 101 -15.92 -25.06 -10.59
N HIS A 102 -16.19 -24.69 -9.34
CA HIS A 102 -17.42 -25.06 -8.63
C HIS A 102 -17.98 -23.87 -7.86
N SER A 103 -19.20 -23.47 -8.21
CA SER A 103 -19.95 -22.40 -7.55
C SER A 103 -20.67 -22.89 -6.27
N ALA A 104 -21.22 -21.93 -5.52
CA ALA A 104 -22.17 -22.22 -4.46
C ALA A 104 -23.37 -23.05 -4.99
N GLU A 105 -23.86 -22.71 -6.18
CA GLU A 105 -24.98 -23.38 -6.85
C GLU A 105 -24.65 -24.84 -7.26
N ASP A 106 -23.41 -25.12 -7.68
CA ASP A 106 -22.92 -26.48 -7.98
C ASP A 106 -22.83 -27.38 -6.74
N GLY A 107 -22.71 -26.74 -5.57
CA GLY A 107 -22.75 -27.37 -4.25
C GLY A 107 -21.50 -27.19 -3.39
N LEU A 108 -20.51 -26.40 -3.81
CA LEU A 108 -19.28 -26.15 -3.03
C LEU A 108 -19.29 -24.77 -2.36
N VAL A 109 -18.77 -24.66 -1.14
CA VAL A 109 -18.44 -23.36 -0.54
C VAL A 109 -17.07 -23.43 0.14
N VAL A 110 -16.16 -22.54 -0.23
CA VAL A 110 -14.90 -22.30 0.52
C VAL A 110 -15.20 -21.34 1.68
N VAL A 111 -14.63 -21.57 2.86
CA VAL A 111 -14.71 -20.67 4.02
C VAL A 111 -13.33 -20.53 4.66
N GLY A 112 -12.76 -19.34 4.62
CA GLY A 112 -11.51 -19.03 5.32
C GLY A 112 -11.76 -18.89 6.83
N VAL A 113 -11.30 -19.86 7.62
CA VAL A 113 -11.34 -19.84 9.08
C VAL A 113 -10.06 -19.17 9.59
N HIS A 114 -10.07 -17.85 9.57
CA HIS A 114 -8.89 -17.05 9.91
C HIS A 114 -8.53 -17.25 11.40
N SER A 115 -7.45 -17.99 11.62
CA SER A 115 -6.99 -18.47 12.92
C SER A 115 -5.63 -17.83 13.21
N ALA A 116 -5.65 -16.66 13.85
CA ALA A 116 -4.51 -15.74 13.96
C ALA A 116 -3.26 -16.33 14.65
N LYS A 117 -2.07 -16.16 14.05
CA LYS A 117 -0.78 -16.43 14.72
C LYS A 117 -0.36 -15.26 15.62
N PHE A 118 -0.47 -14.03 15.13
CA PHE A 118 -0.04 -12.81 15.81
C PHE A 118 -1.22 -12.00 16.39
N PRO A 119 -1.03 -11.28 17.52
CA PRO A 119 -2.07 -10.42 18.11
C PRO A 119 -2.67 -9.40 17.13
N ASN A 120 -1.87 -8.84 16.23
CA ASN A 120 -2.31 -7.91 15.19
C ASN A 120 -3.35 -8.51 14.23
N GLU A 121 -3.22 -9.80 13.91
CA GLU A 121 -4.10 -10.48 12.96
C GLU A 121 -5.48 -10.78 13.56
N LYS A 122 -5.66 -10.69 14.89
CA LYS A 122 -6.98 -10.82 15.54
C LYS A 122 -7.92 -9.64 15.25
N VAL A 123 -7.39 -8.51 14.79
CA VAL A 123 -8.13 -7.25 14.57
C VAL A 123 -8.83 -7.29 13.21
N LEU A 124 -10.17 -7.24 13.22
CA LEU A 124 -10.97 -7.43 12.01
C LEU A 124 -10.60 -6.50 10.84
N ASP A 125 -10.30 -5.23 11.11
CA ASP A 125 -9.93 -4.27 10.05
C ASP A 125 -8.59 -4.60 9.37
N ASN A 126 -7.68 -5.28 10.07
CA ASN A 126 -6.42 -5.76 9.48
C ASN A 126 -6.66 -7.02 8.62
N ILE A 127 -7.55 -7.93 9.06
CA ILE A 127 -8.03 -9.06 8.24
C ILE A 127 -8.76 -8.55 6.99
N ARG A 128 -9.60 -7.52 7.13
CA ARG A 128 -10.24 -6.83 5.99
C ARG A 128 -9.19 -6.28 5.01
N SER A 129 -8.13 -5.64 5.50
CA SER A 129 -6.99 -5.23 4.66
C SER A 129 -6.26 -6.40 4.01
N ALA A 130 -6.12 -7.55 4.69
CA ALA A 130 -5.54 -8.77 4.10
C ALA A 130 -6.42 -9.36 2.99
N VAL A 131 -7.73 -9.53 3.23
CA VAL A 131 -8.72 -10.00 2.24
C VAL A 131 -8.66 -9.16 0.96
N LEU A 132 -8.47 -7.84 1.09
CA LEU A 132 -8.31 -6.94 -0.05
C LEU A 132 -6.94 -7.06 -0.74
N ARG A 133 -5.84 -7.14 0.03
CA ARG A 133 -4.46 -7.30 -0.49
C ARG A 133 -4.30 -8.57 -1.32
N TYR A 134 -4.87 -9.68 -0.86
CA TYR A 134 -4.76 -10.99 -1.49
C TYR A 134 -5.99 -11.36 -2.34
N ASN A 135 -6.91 -10.41 -2.55
CA ASN A 135 -8.12 -10.54 -3.38
C ASN A 135 -9.05 -11.72 -3.03
N ILE A 136 -9.07 -12.12 -1.75
CA ILE A 136 -9.84 -13.26 -1.25
C ILE A 136 -11.33 -13.06 -1.51
N CYS A 137 -11.95 -14.01 -2.22
CA CYS A 137 -13.34 -13.93 -2.68
C CYS A 137 -14.34 -14.70 -1.82
N HIS A 138 -13.93 -15.78 -1.13
CA HIS A 138 -14.81 -16.55 -0.24
C HIS A 138 -15.21 -15.78 1.03
N PRO A 139 -16.27 -16.24 1.72
CA PRO A 139 -16.48 -15.96 3.14
C PRO A 139 -15.20 -16.15 3.97
N VAL A 140 -14.92 -15.21 4.86
CA VAL A 140 -13.88 -15.33 5.88
C VAL A 140 -14.49 -15.05 7.25
N VAL A 141 -14.19 -15.89 8.24
CA VAL A 141 -14.59 -15.72 9.63
C VAL A 141 -13.37 -15.46 10.52
N ASN A 142 -13.48 -14.47 11.41
CA ASN A 142 -12.45 -14.14 12.40
C ASN A 142 -12.54 -15.08 13.61
N ASP A 143 -11.91 -16.26 13.55
CA ASP A 143 -11.75 -17.16 14.71
C ASP A 143 -10.54 -16.70 15.55
N SER A 144 -10.63 -15.48 16.09
CA SER A 144 -9.52 -14.78 16.75
C SER A 144 -8.96 -15.53 17.97
N GLU A 145 -9.76 -16.37 18.62
CA GLU A 145 -9.33 -17.24 19.73
C GLU A 145 -9.14 -18.71 19.32
N ALA A 146 -9.00 -18.98 18.02
CA ALA A 146 -8.69 -20.29 17.43
C ALA A 146 -9.61 -21.42 17.95
N CYS A 147 -10.88 -21.11 18.21
CA CYS A 147 -11.80 -22.00 18.89
C CYS A 147 -12.20 -23.22 18.06
N LEU A 148 -12.39 -23.07 16.74
CA LEU A 148 -12.67 -24.18 15.84
C LEU A 148 -11.39 -24.95 15.50
N TRP A 149 -10.27 -24.23 15.31
CA TRP A 149 -8.92 -24.79 15.17
C TRP A 149 -8.60 -25.74 16.34
N HIS A 150 -8.78 -25.29 17.58
CA HIS A 150 -8.56 -26.10 18.78
C HIS A 150 -9.62 -27.19 18.99
N ALA A 151 -10.86 -27.00 18.52
CA ALA A 151 -11.89 -28.04 18.60
C ALA A 151 -11.60 -29.22 17.66
N LEU A 152 -10.98 -28.98 16.50
CA LEU A 152 -10.63 -30.00 15.51
C LEU A 152 -9.20 -30.55 15.65
N GLU A 153 -8.41 -30.05 16.60
CA GLU A 153 -7.00 -30.43 16.83
C GLU A 153 -6.07 -30.07 15.64
N VAL A 154 -6.35 -28.94 14.97
CA VAL A 154 -5.49 -28.38 13.91
C VAL A 154 -4.15 -27.94 14.51
N SER A 155 -3.06 -28.08 13.73
CA SER A 155 -1.69 -27.90 14.20
C SER A 155 -0.71 -27.33 13.16
N CYS A 156 -1.18 -26.94 11.97
CA CYS A 156 -0.35 -26.43 10.88
C CYS A 156 -1.11 -25.41 10.02
N TRP A 157 -0.42 -24.37 9.58
CA TRP A 157 -0.94 -23.35 8.66
C TRP A 157 -0.35 -23.55 7.24
N PRO A 158 -1.16 -23.68 6.18
CA PRO A 158 -2.61 -23.87 6.20
C PRO A 158 -3.01 -25.31 6.58
N THR A 159 -4.28 -25.52 6.92
CA THR A 159 -4.91 -26.85 6.91
C THR A 159 -6.28 -26.74 6.25
N LEU A 160 -6.49 -27.50 5.17
CA LEU A 160 -7.78 -27.60 4.50
C LEU A 160 -8.60 -28.75 5.09
N VAL A 161 -9.86 -28.51 5.45
CA VAL A 161 -10.78 -29.52 6.00
C VAL A 161 -12.07 -29.58 5.19
N PHE A 162 -12.39 -30.75 4.66
CA PHE A 162 -13.55 -31.01 3.82
C PHE A 162 -14.72 -31.53 4.65
N LEU A 163 -15.89 -30.93 4.46
CA LEU A 163 -17.13 -31.29 5.12
C LEU A 163 -18.20 -31.72 4.12
N GLY A 164 -18.98 -32.75 4.46
CA GLY A 164 -20.18 -33.14 3.74
C GLY A 164 -21.39 -32.26 4.07
N PRO A 165 -22.52 -32.43 3.33
CA PRO A 165 -23.74 -31.61 3.41
C PRO A 165 -24.47 -31.59 4.77
N ARG A 166 -23.94 -32.30 5.77
CA ARG A 166 -24.47 -32.38 7.14
C ARG A 166 -23.46 -31.93 8.21
N GLY A 167 -22.35 -31.30 7.82
CA GLY A 167 -21.27 -30.88 8.74
C GLY A 167 -20.39 -32.04 9.24
N ASN A 168 -20.27 -33.11 8.45
CA ASN A 168 -19.46 -34.29 8.76
C ASN A 168 -18.09 -34.22 8.07
N LEU A 169 -17.01 -34.51 8.78
CA LEU A 169 -15.65 -34.61 8.22
C LEU A 169 -15.60 -35.63 7.07
N LEU A 170 -14.87 -35.27 6.00
CA LEU A 170 -14.56 -36.13 4.86
C LEU A 170 -13.04 -36.33 4.72
N PHE A 171 -12.30 -35.23 4.63
CA PHE A 171 -10.85 -35.21 4.36
C PHE A 171 -10.18 -34.05 5.09
N SER A 172 -8.87 -34.18 5.31
CA SER A 172 -7.98 -33.08 5.70
C SER A 172 -6.69 -33.11 4.88
N LEU A 173 -6.25 -31.96 4.38
CA LEU A 173 -4.96 -31.75 3.73
C LEU A 173 -4.17 -30.74 4.54
N VAL A 174 -2.89 -31.01 4.81
CA VAL A 174 -2.08 -30.27 5.79
C VAL A 174 -0.87 -29.67 5.10
N GLY A 175 -0.70 -28.34 5.20
CA GLY A 175 0.31 -27.58 4.48
C GLY A 175 -0.09 -27.22 3.05
N GLU A 176 0.88 -26.70 2.30
CA GLU A 176 0.73 -26.24 0.90
C GLU A 176 0.91 -27.36 -0.15
N GLY A 177 0.56 -27.07 -1.41
CA GLY A 177 0.96 -27.89 -2.57
C GLY A 177 0.12 -29.14 -2.86
N HIS A 178 -1.10 -29.24 -2.33
CA HIS A 178 -1.97 -30.43 -2.46
C HIS A 178 -3.01 -30.37 -3.60
N TRP A 179 -2.88 -29.45 -4.57
CA TRP A 179 -3.85 -29.19 -5.64
C TRP A 179 -4.51 -30.45 -6.24
N ASP A 180 -3.73 -31.46 -6.65
CA ASP A 180 -4.25 -32.67 -7.27
C ASP A 180 -5.16 -33.48 -6.33
N LYS A 181 -4.81 -33.57 -5.03
CA LYS A 181 -5.65 -34.22 -4.01
C LYS A 181 -6.86 -33.36 -3.66
N GLN A 182 -6.68 -32.03 -3.56
CA GLN A 182 -7.76 -31.07 -3.32
C GLN A 182 -8.85 -31.15 -4.39
N MET A 183 -8.46 -31.22 -5.67
CA MET A 183 -9.41 -31.38 -6.78
C MET A 183 -10.09 -32.74 -6.74
N LEU A 184 -9.32 -33.83 -6.69
CA LEU A 184 -9.84 -35.21 -6.62
C LEU A 184 -10.88 -35.40 -5.49
N PHE A 185 -10.59 -34.86 -4.30
CA PHE A 185 -11.49 -34.93 -3.14
C PHE A 185 -12.74 -34.06 -3.33
N THR A 186 -12.62 -32.90 -3.98
CA THR A 186 -13.76 -32.02 -4.28
C THR A 186 -14.72 -32.69 -5.28
N ASP A 187 -14.21 -33.10 -6.44
CA ASP A 187 -15.01 -33.72 -7.50
C ASP A 187 -15.69 -35.01 -7.02
N ALA A 188 -14.96 -35.87 -6.31
CA ALA A 188 -15.51 -37.11 -5.77
C ALA A 188 -16.61 -36.84 -4.72
N ALA A 189 -16.43 -35.86 -3.81
CA ALA A 189 -17.43 -35.48 -2.84
C ALA A 189 -18.68 -34.89 -3.50
N LEU A 190 -18.51 -33.97 -4.46
CA LEU A 190 -19.62 -33.39 -5.21
C LEU A 190 -20.37 -34.46 -6.00
N ARG A 191 -19.69 -35.38 -6.69
CA ARG A 191 -20.30 -36.53 -7.39
C ARG A 191 -21.12 -37.40 -6.42
N TYR A 192 -20.47 -37.89 -5.36
CA TYR A 192 -21.05 -38.78 -4.35
C TYR A 192 -22.33 -38.23 -3.72
N TYR A 193 -22.36 -36.94 -3.39
CA TYR A 193 -23.50 -36.28 -2.75
C TYR A 193 -24.58 -35.81 -3.73
N ARG A 194 -24.21 -35.49 -4.98
CA ARG A 194 -25.16 -35.16 -6.07
C ARG A 194 -26.00 -36.37 -6.46
N GLU A 195 -25.37 -37.55 -6.61
CA GLU A 195 -26.04 -38.84 -6.87
C GLU A 195 -27.05 -39.23 -5.78
N ARG A 196 -26.83 -38.78 -4.54
CA ARG A 196 -27.72 -39.03 -3.39
C ARG A 196 -28.82 -37.98 -3.21
N GLY A 197 -28.86 -36.94 -4.05
CA GLY A 197 -29.78 -35.82 -3.88
C GLY A 197 -29.58 -35.01 -2.59
N LEU A 198 -28.36 -35.05 -2.02
CA LEU A 198 -28.04 -34.40 -0.73
C LEU A 198 -27.45 -32.99 -0.88
N LEU A 199 -27.06 -32.59 -2.10
CA LEU A 199 -26.66 -31.23 -2.40
C LEU A 199 -27.87 -30.33 -2.64
N ARG A 200 -27.76 -29.05 -2.23
CA ARG A 200 -28.76 -28.01 -2.48
C ARG A 200 -28.18 -26.88 -3.31
N THR A 201 -28.98 -26.35 -4.23
CA THR A 201 -28.60 -25.30 -5.19
C THR A 201 -28.94 -23.88 -4.72
N HIS A 202 -29.26 -23.67 -3.43
CA HIS A 202 -29.59 -22.33 -2.92
C HIS A 202 -28.34 -21.43 -2.86
N ALA A 203 -28.49 -20.14 -3.15
CA ALA A 203 -27.41 -19.16 -3.02
C ALA A 203 -26.99 -18.96 -1.56
N VAL A 204 -25.70 -18.69 -1.35
CA VAL A 204 -25.13 -18.26 -0.06
C VAL A 204 -25.14 -16.72 -0.03
N PRO A 205 -25.45 -16.05 1.11
CA PRO A 205 -25.53 -14.59 1.17
C PRO A 205 -24.14 -13.94 1.18
N LEU A 206 -23.52 -13.87 0.00
CA LEU A 206 -22.20 -13.29 -0.23
C LEU A 206 -22.29 -11.78 -0.49
N LYS A 207 -21.29 -11.03 -0.01
CA LYS A 207 -21.17 -9.57 -0.19
C LYS A 207 -19.71 -9.16 -0.10
N LEU A 208 -19.03 -9.12 -1.23
CA LEU A 208 -17.59 -8.90 -1.30
C LEU A 208 -17.19 -7.50 -0.78
N LEU A 209 -16.11 -7.44 0.00
CA LEU A 209 -15.64 -6.18 0.58
C LEU A 209 -15.14 -5.20 -0.48
N ARG A 210 -14.41 -5.70 -1.49
CA ARG A 210 -13.76 -4.89 -2.54
C ARG A 210 -14.74 -4.02 -3.34
N ASP A 211 -15.96 -4.52 -3.54
CA ASP A 211 -17.00 -3.88 -4.34
C ASP A 211 -17.53 -2.57 -3.70
N SER A 212 -17.14 -2.29 -2.44
CA SER A 212 -17.56 -1.10 -1.68
C SER A 212 -16.54 0.05 -1.64
N LEU A 213 -15.34 -0.13 -2.22
CA LEU A 213 -14.21 0.78 -2.00
C LEU A 213 -14.09 1.91 -3.05
N PRO A 214 -13.66 3.12 -2.64
CA PRO A 214 -13.33 4.18 -3.57
C PRO A 214 -11.93 3.97 -4.18
N PRO A 215 -11.69 4.36 -5.45
CA PRO A 215 -10.37 4.29 -6.06
C PRO A 215 -9.40 5.29 -5.44
N SER A 216 -8.14 4.87 -5.28
CA SER A 216 -7.04 5.60 -4.65
C SER A 216 -5.85 5.76 -5.62
N ILE A 217 -4.84 6.58 -5.25
CA ILE A 217 -3.62 6.72 -6.07
C ILE A 217 -2.69 5.52 -5.87
N LEU A 218 -2.60 5.02 -4.63
CA LEU A 218 -1.86 3.81 -4.26
C LEU A 218 -2.83 2.80 -3.64
N SER A 219 -2.64 1.52 -3.94
CA SER A 219 -3.36 0.40 -3.35
C SER A 219 -2.34 -0.52 -2.68
N PHE A 220 -2.36 -0.56 -1.35
CA PHE A 220 -1.45 -1.36 -0.53
C PHE A 220 0.03 -1.32 -0.98
N PRO A 221 0.68 -0.13 -0.99
CA PRO A 221 2.07 -0.03 -1.43
C PRO A 221 3.00 -0.87 -0.53
N GLY A 222 3.63 -1.90 -1.10
CA GLY A 222 4.45 -2.86 -0.35
C GLY A 222 5.86 -2.36 -0.07
N LYS A 223 6.55 -1.80 -1.08
CA LYS A 223 7.96 -1.39 -0.99
C LYS A 223 8.23 -0.06 -1.69
N ILE A 224 9.35 0.56 -1.32
CA ILE A 224 9.83 1.84 -1.83
C ILE A 224 11.36 1.83 -1.90
N ALA A 225 11.94 2.41 -2.95
CA ALA A 225 13.38 2.60 -3.11
C ALA A 225 13.71 3.93 -3.79
N ILE A 226 14.89 4.50 -3.49
CA ILE A 226 15.25 5.87 -3.88
C ILE A 226 16.64 5.88 -4.50
N ASP A 227 16.77 6.46 -5.68
CA ASP A 227 18.06 6.87 -6.23
C ASP A 227 18.25 8.38 -6.01
N ASP A 228 19.00 8.70 -4.96
CA ASP A 228 19.32 10.05 -4.55
C ASP A 228 20.24 10.79 -5.55
N ARG A 229 20.80 10.11 -6.57
CA ARG A 229 21.56 10.74 -7.66
C ARG A 229 20.63 11.20 -8.79
N SER A 230 19.75 10.34 -9.27
CA SER A 230 18.76 10.69 -10.32
C SER A 230 17.52 11.41 -9.79
N LYS A 231 17.36 11.53 -8.46
CA LYS A 231 16.20 12.12 -7.78
C LYS A 231 14.88 11.43 -8.12
N ARG A 232 14.94 10.11 -8.28
CA ARG A 232 13.82 9.22 -8.54
C ARG A 232 13.51 8.34 -7.34
N VAL A 233 12.23 8.03 -7.18
CA VAL A 233 11.64 7.12 -6.21
C VAL A 233 10.89 6.05 -6.99
N ALA A 234 11.20 4.78 -6.77
CA ALA A 234 10.40 3.65 -7.23
C ALA A 234 9.48 3.20 -6.09
N ILE A 235 8.19 3.03 -6.37
CA ILE A 235 7.18 2.54 -5.41
C ILE A 235 6.54 1.31 -6.02
N ALA A 236 6.55 0.20 -5.29
CA ALA A 236 5.75 -0.97 -5.63
C ALA A 236 4.31 -0.73 -5.15
N ASP A 237 3.42 -0.49 -6.10
CA ASP A 237 2.00 -0.21 -5.87
C ASP A 237 1.23 -1.53 -5.99
N THR A 238 1.48 -2.39 -5.00
CA THR A 238 1.25 -3.84 -5.03
C THR A 238 -0.19 -4.23 -5.37
N GLY A 239 -1.17 -3.59 -4.71
CA GLY A 239 -2.61 -3.79 -4.93
C GLY A 239 -3.17 -3.07 -6.17
N HIS A 240 -2.31 -2.47 -7.00
CA HIS A 240 -2.59 -2.09 -8.39
C HIS A 240 -1.69 -2.84 -9.39
N HIS A 241 -0.98 -3.87 -8.92
CA HIS A 241 -0.12 -4.77 -9.70
C HIS A 241 0.89 -4.05 -10.61
N ARG A 242 1.52 -2.99 -10.08
CA ARG A 242 2.35 -2.06 -10.87
C ARG A 242 3.50 -1.43 -10.09
N VAL A 243 4.42 -0.80 -10.81
CA VAL A 243 5.48 0.04 -10.25
C VAL A 243 5.27 1.48 -10.68
N LEU A 244 5.32 2.41 -9.73
CA LEU A 244 5.32 3.85 -9.99
C LEU A 244 6.74 4.41 -9.90
N LEU A 245 7.12 5.23 -10.87
CA LEU A 245 8.31 6.08 -10.82
C LEU A 245 7.88 7.51 -10.52
N VAL A 246 8.40 8.08 -9.44
CA VAL A 246 8.04 9.42 -8.94
C VAL A 246 9.34 10.22 -8.72
N SER A 247 9.32 11.54 -8.88
CA SER A 247 10.44 12.39 -8.46
C SER A 247 10.51 12.47 -6.93
N THR A 248 11.67 12.83 -6.35
CA THR A 248 11.76 13.16 -4.91
C THR A 248 10.96 14.42 -4.51
N THR A 249 10.29 15.10 -5.45
CA THR A 249 9.34 16.19 -5.17
C THR A 249 7.87 15.76 -5.23
N GLY A 250 7.60 14.48 -5.55
CA GLY A 250 6.24 13.95 -5.61
C GLY A 250 5.56 14.04 -6.99
N GLN A 251 6.28 14.38 -8.05
CA GLN A 251 5.73 14.36 -9.41
C GLN A 251 5.79 12.93 -9.97
N LEU A 252 4.65 12.38 -10.40
CA LEU A 252 4.62 11.10 -11.11
C LEU A 252 5.37 11.25 -12.44
N LEU A 253 6.38 10.41 -12.65
CA LEU A 253 7.19 10.37 -13.87
C LEU A 253 6.75 9.25 -14.79
N GLN A 254 6.37 8.09 -14.24
CA GLN A 254 5.91 6.95 -15.01
C GLN A 254 5.04 5.98 -14.19
N VAL A 255 4.09 5.34 -14.87
CA VAL A 255 3.34 4.16 -14.41
C VAL A 255 3.78 2.97 -15.26
N ILE A 256 4.04 1.82 -14.65
CA ILE A 256 4.53 0.62 -15.35
C ILE A 256 3.73 -0.59 -14.85
N GLY A 257 2.88 -1.15 -15.71
CA GLY A 257 1.93 -2.20 -15.38
C GLY A 257 0.65 -1.73 -14.69
N GLY A 258 -0.20 -2.70 -14.34
CA GLY A 258 -1.54 -2.51 -13.79
C GLY A 258 -2.59 -2.05 -14.83
N PRO A 259 -3.87 -1.93 -14.44
CA PRO A 259 -4.41 -2.27 -13.12
C PRO A 259 -4.54 -3.78 -12.88
N GLU A 260 -4.66 -4.57 -13.95
CA GLU A 260 -4.79 -6.03 -13.89
C GLU A 260 -3.45 -6.72 -13.60
N SER A 261 -3.50 -7.89 -12.96
CA SER A 261 -2.34 -8.73 -12.73
C SER A 261 -1.89 -9.48 -13.99
N GLY A 262 -0.60 -9.80 -14.07
CA GLY A 262 -0.05 -10.65 -15.12
C GLY A 262 1.47 -10.71 -15.10
N ARG A 263 2.06 -11.41 -16.08
CA ARG A 263 3.52 -11.62 -16.19
C ARG A 263 4.12 -11.16 -17.52
N LYS A 264 3.47 -10.24 -18.24
CA LYS A 264 3.91 -9.86 -19.59
C LYS A 264 5.20 -9.04 -19.53
N ASP A 265 6.21 -9.44 -20.28
CA ASP A 265 7.39 -8.64 -20.64
C ASP A 265 7.14 -7.87 -21.94
N GLY A 266 7.90 -6.81 -22.18
CA GLY A 266 7.73 -5.93 -23.34
C GLY A 266 7.94 -4.47 -22.98
N ASP A 267 7.39 -3.57 -23.79
CA ASP A 267 7.48 -2.13 -23.57
C ASP A 267 6.73 -1.72 -22.29
N LEU A 268 7.09 -0.58 -21.68
CA LEU A 268 6.55 -0.18 -20.36
C LEU A 268 5.02 0.01 -20.32
N SER A 269 4.37 0.19 -21.47
CA SER A 269 2.91 0.26 -21.62
C SER A 269 2.22 -1.09 -21.83
N GLU A 270 2.97 -2.15 -22.12
CA GLU A 270 2.43 -3.51 -22.33
C GLU A 270 2.78 -4.49 -21.20
N ALA A 271 3.82 -4.18 -20.41
CA ALA A 271 4.28 -5.06 -19.35
C ALA A 271 3.29 -5.13 -18.18
N SER A 272 3.20 -6.30 -17.53
CA SER A 272 2.38 -6.50 -16.33
C SER A 272 3.15 -7.25 -15.24
N PHE A 273 2.75 -7.00 -13.98
CA PHE A 273 3.27 -7.62 -12.75
C PHE A 273 2.14 -8.32 -12.00
N ASN A 274 2.45 -9.14 -11.01
CA ASN A 274 1.47 -9.74 -10.10
C ASN A 274 1.93 -9.47 -8.66
N SER A 275 1.22 -8.54 -8.00
CA SER A 275 1.52 -8.06 -6.64
C SER A 275 3.02 -7.86 -6.34
N PRO A 276 3.70 -6.94 -7.06
CA PRO A 276 5.13 -6.71 -6.85
C PRO A 276 5.43 -6.17 -5.44
N GLN A 277 6.53 -6.64 -4.86
CA GLN A 277 7.07 -6.21 -3.57
C GLN A 277 8.42 -5.50 -3.80
N GLY A 278 9.54 -6.13 -3.47
CA GLY A 278 10.91 -5.58 -3.52
C GLY A 278 11.19 -4.71 -4.73
N VAL A 279 11.75 -3.52 -4.51
CA VAL A 279 12.24 -2.64 -5.58
C VAL A 279 13.63 -2.13 -5.26
N ALA A 280 14.52 -2.13 -6.26
CA ALA A 280 15.85 -1.52 -6.16
C ALA A 280 16.14 -0.69 -7.41
N ILE A 281 16.48 0.59 -7.24
CA ILE A 281 16.72 1.54 -8.34
C ILE A 281 18.17 2.02 -8.37
N LYS A 282 18.75 2.10 -9.57
CA LYS A 282 20.09 2.67 -9.82
C LYS A 282 20.12 3.30 -11.22
N GLY A 283 20.09 4.63 -11.29
CA GLY A 283 20.02 5.37 -12.55
C GLY A 283 18.74 5.06 -13.32
N ASP A 284 18.89 4.52 -14.53
CA ASP A 284 17.81 4.19 -15.45
C ASP A 284 17.39 2.70 -15.40
N THR A 285 17.75 1.97 -14.33
CA THR A 285 17.27 0.60 -14.09
C THR A 285 16.56 0.50 -12.74
N VAL A 286 15.40 -0.17 -12.75
CA VAL A 286 14.73 -0.69 -11.54
C VAL A 286 14.68 -2.21 -11.61
N TYR A 287 15.06 -2.88 -10.53
CA TYR A 287 14.85 -4.31 -10.32
C TYR A 287 13.62 -4.49 -9.43
N VAL A 288 12.78 -5.48 -9.74
CA VAL A 288 11.49 -5.72 -9.09
C VAL A 288 11.40 -7.19 -8.68
N ALA A 289 11.06 -7.44 -7.42
CA ALA A 289 10.58 -8.73 -6.95
C ALA A 289 9.07 -8.79 -7.21
N ASP A 290 8.69 -9.65 -8.15
CA ASP A 290 7.35 -9.76 -8.71
C ASP A 290 6.70 -11.02 -8.13
N THR A 291 6.21 -10.85 -6.90
CA THR A 291 6.13 -11.90 -5.88
C THR A 291 5.15 -13.00 -6.24
N GLU A 292 3.93 -12.65 -6.66
CA GLU A 292 2.86 -13.60 -7.04
C GLU A 292 3.01 -14.12 -8.49
N ASN A 293 4.05 -13.71 -9.21
CA ASN A 293 4.54 -14.43 -10.40
C ASN A 293 5.73 -15.33 -10.07
N HIS A 294 6.28 -15.21 -8.85
CA HIS A 294 7.57 -15.74 -8.43
C HIS A 294 8.69 -15.41 -9.45
N LEU A 295 8.79 -14.13 -9.83
CA LEU A 295 9.78 -13.62 -10.79
C LEU A 295 10.67 -12.51 -10.20
N ILE A 296 11.86 -12.36 -10.75
CA ILE A 296 12.66 -11.12 -10.69
C ILE A 296 12.58 -10.45 -12.06
N ARG A 297 12.09 -9.22 -12.10
CA ARG A 297 11.93 -8.42 -13.33
C ARG A 297 12.93 -7.26 -13.33
N LYS A 298 13.45 -6.91 -14.51
CA LYS A 298 14.20 -5.68 -14.74
C LYS A 298 13.33 -4.73 -15.56
N VAL A 299 13.20 -3.49 -15.08
CA VAL A 299 12.70 -2.34 -15.83
C VAL A 299 13.90 -1.53 -16.31
N GLN A 300 14.03 -1.35 -17.62
CA GLN A 300 14.89 -0.35 -18.23
C GLN A 300 14.05 0.90 -18.54
N LEU A 301 14.41 2.03 -17.93
CA LEU A 301 13.72 3.31 -18.12
C LEU A 301 14.20 4.01 -19.41
N ILE A 302 13.34 4.86 -19.98
CA ILE A 302 13.64 5.67 -21.18
C ILE A 302 14.63 6.77 -20.81
N THR A 303 15.81 6.78 -21.45
CA THR A 303 16.79 7.86 -21.33
C THR A 303 16.58 8.93 -22.40
N ALA A 304 16.16 10.14 -21.99
CA ALA A 304 16.22 11.32 -22.86
C ALA A 304 17.67 11.83 -22.97
N SER A 305 18.49 11.16 -23.78
CA SER A 305 19.90 11.47 -23.97
C SER A 305 20.10 12.69 -24.89
N LEU A 306 20.57 13.80 -24.30
CA LEU A 306 21.02 14.98 -25.04
C LEU A 306 22.39 14.72 -25.68
N CYS A 307 22.40 14.15 -26.88
CA CYS A 307 23.64 13.89 -27.63
C CYS A 307 24.29 15.20 -28.10
N SER A 308 25.49 15.51 -27.60
CA SER A 308 26.16 16.80 -27.80
C SER A 308 27.53 16.72 -28.47
N THR A 309 27.67 15.92 -29.54
CA THR A 309 28.84 15.97 -30.44
C THR A 309 28.48 15.57 -31.87
N LEU A 310 28.85 16.40 -32.85
CA LEU A 310 29.13 15.99 -34.22
C LEU A 310 30.61 16.24 -34.53
N PRO A 311 31.33 15.33 -35.20
CA PRO A 311 32.72 15.56 -35.59
C PRO A 311 32.81 16.64 -36.68
N SER A 312 33.56 17.71 -36.43
CA SER A 312 33.65 18.87 -37.31
C SER A 312 34.45 18.59 -38.59
N ARG A 313 33.78 18.30 -39.71
CA ARG A 313 34.43 18.16 -41.03
C ARG A 313 33.53 18.47 -42.24
N CYS A 314 33.05 19.71 -42.34
CA CYS A 314 32.51 20.27 -43.60
C CYS A 314 33.21 21.58 -43.97
N LEU A 315 33.59 21.73 -45.24
CA LEU A 315 34.24 22.92 -45.81
C LEU A 315 33.25 23.68 -46.72
N SER A 316 32.61 24.73 -46.20
CA SER A 316 32.14 25.92 -46.96
C SER A 316 31.29 26.84 -46.06
N PRO A 317 31.24 28.17 -46.30
CA PRO A 317 30.52 29.12 -45.44
C PRO A 317 29.23 29.66 -46.07
N CYS A 318 28.07 29.06 -45.76
CA CYS A 318 26.77 29.53 -46.25
C CYS A 318 25.70 29.65 -45.14
N LEU A 319 25.35 30.90 -44.82
CA LEU A 319 24.15 31.42 -44.13
C LEU A 319 23.66 30.81 -42.79
N ASN A 320 23.43 31.73 -41.86
CA ASN A 320 22.87 31.55 -40.51
C ASN A 320 21.53 30.78 -40.44
N ALA A 321 21.58 29.51 -40.06
CA ALA A 321 20.50 28.86 -39.31
C ALA A 321 21.04 27.66 -38.50
N SER A 322 21.29 27.83 -37.20
CA SER A 322 21.66 26.73 -36.30
C SER A 322 20.45 25.87 -35.95
N VAL A 323 19.98 25.07 -36.91
CA VAL A 323 18.98 24.03 -36.67
C VAL A 323 19.67 22.88 -35.93
N CYS A 324 19.60 22.90 -34.60
CA CYS A 324 19.98 21.76 -33.77
C CYS A 324 18.99 20.61 -34.00
N ILE A 325 19.31 19.72 -34.93
CA ILE A 325 18.59 18.45 -35.10
C ILE A 325 18.96 17.57 -33.91
N TYR A 326 18.06 17.52 -32.91
CA TYR A 326 18.17 16.56 -31.81
C TYR A 326 17.89 15.15 -32.34
N GLN A 327 18.95 14.37 -32.56
CA GLN A 327 18.79 12.92 -32.64
C GLN A 327 18.51 12.39 -31.24
N ILE A 328 17.23 12.31 -30.88
CA ILE A 328 16.76 11.66 -29.66
C ILE A 328 16.92 10.15 -29.87
N ASP A 329 17.75 9.50 -29.07
CA ASP A 329 17.85 8.04 -29.05
C ASP A 329 16.66 7.47 -28.28
N LEU A 330 15.54 7.30 -28.99
CA LEU A 330 14.28 6.74 -28.49
C LEU A 330 14.38 5.22 -28.27
N SER A 331 15.35 4.81 -27.46
CA SER A 331 15.39 3.48 -26.87
C SER A 331 14.14 3.27 -26.01
N ALA A 332 13.21 2.46 -26.53
CA ALA A 332 11.96 2.15 -25.84
C ALA A 332 12.26 1.50 -24.49
N GLY A 333 11.67 2.05 -23.43
CA GLY A 333 11.78 1.47 -22.10
C GLY A 333 11.15 0.09 -22.09
N LYS A 334 11.75 -0.85 -21.37
CA LYS A 334 11.41 -2.27 -21.48
C LYS A 334 11.43 -2.97 -20.13
N VAL A 335 10.43 -3.82 -19.90
CA VAL A 335 10.44 -4.83 -18.83
C VAL A 335 10.91 -6.17 -19.40
N SER A 336 11.80 -6.84 -18.67
CA SER A 336 12.33 -8.16 -18.99
C SER A 336 12.53 -8.99 -17.73
N THR A 337 12.08 -10.24 -17.73
CA THR A 337 12.33 -11.22 -16.68
C THR A 337 13.81 -11.59 -16.63
N LEU A 338 14.42 -11.50 -15.44
CA LEU A 338 15.80 -11.91 -15.18
C LEU A 338 15.89 -13.25 -14.44
N ALA A 339 14.97 -13.55 -13.54
CA ALA A 339 14.93 -14.82 -12.82
C ALA A 339 13.51 -15.28 -12.50
N GLY A 340 13.35 -16.58 -12.25
CA GLY A 340 12.05 -17.21 -12.02
C GLY A 340 11.46 -17.80 -13.31
N THR A 341 10.58 -18.80 -13.14
CA THR A 341 9.91 -19.54 -14.21
C THR A 341 8.46 -19.14 -14.43
N GLY A 342 7.89 -18.27 -13.58
CA GLY A 342 6.49 -17.84 -13.63
C GLY A 342 5.52 -18.72 -12.84
N ALA A 343 6.04 -19.54 -11.91
CA ALA A 343 5.32 -20.44 -11.02
C ALA A 343 6.18 -20.73 -9.76
N GLN A 344 5.56 -21.15 -8.65
CA GLN A 344 6.21 -21.39 -7.36
C GLN A 344 7.30 -22.48 -7.48
N GLY A 345 8.54 -22.12 -7.15
CA GLY A 345 9.66 -23.05 -7.09
C GLY A 345 9.81 -23.71 -5.72
N THR A 346 10.01 -25.02 -5.69
CA THR A 346 10.39 -25.77 -4.47
C THR A 346 11.89 -26.04 -4.35
N ASP A 347 12.69 -25.52 -5.30
CA ASP A 347 14.15 -25.59 -5.29
C ASP A 347 14.74 -24.82 -4.10
N LYS A 348 15.60 -25.49 -3.33
CA LYS A 348 16.26 -24.97 -2.12
C LYS A 348 17.75 -24.73 -2.33
N GLU A 349 18.28 -24.92 -3.53
CA GLU A 349 19.72 -24.79 -3.86
C GLU A 349 19.96 -23.80 -5.01
N GLY A 350 19.26 -23.98 -6.13
CA GLY A 350 19.45 -23.23 -7.35
C GLY A 350 20.82 -23.40 -8.02
N GLY A 351 21.16 -22.45 -8.89
CA GLY A 351 22.38 -22.45 -9.72
C GLY A 351 22.11 -22.38 -11.23
N ALA A 352 20.85 -22.51 -11.65
CA ALA A 352 20.48 -22.37 -13.06
C ALA A 352 20.55 -20.90 -13.53
N PRO A 353 20.72 -20.65 -14.84
CA PRO A 353 20.53 -19.32 -15.42
C PRO A 353 19.09 -18.83 -15.21
N GLY A 354 18.95 -17.60 -14.75
CA GLY A 354 17.78 -17.09 -14.04
C GLY A 354 16.41 -17.41 -14.63
N PRO A 355 16.12 -17.17 -15.93
CA PRO A 355 14.80 -17.46 -16.52
C PRO A 355 14.46 -18.96 -16.62
N ARG A 356 15.37 -19.84 -16.18
CA ARG A 356 15.18 -21.29 -16.02
C ARG A 356 15.39 -21.76 -14.58
N GLN A 357 15.56 -20.84 -13.63
CA GLN A 357 15.67 -21.11 -12.20
C GLN A 357 14.30 -20.89 -11.56
N PRO A 358 13.62 -21.94 -11.06
CA PRO A 358 12.46 -21.76 -10.19
C PRO A 358 12.87 -21.02 -8.92
N ILE A 359 12.03 -20.10 -8.45
CA ILE A 359 12.20 -19.35 -7.20
C ILE A 359 10.84 -19.26 -6.48
N SER A 360 10.83 -18.93 -5.19
CA SER A 360 9.61 -18.94 -4.37
C SER A 360 9.36 -17.61 -3.69
N SER A 361 8.44 -16.84 -4.27
CA SER A 361 7.88 -15.61 -3.69
C SER A 361 8.97 -14.64 -3.21
N PRO A 362 9.78 -14.09 -4.13
CA PRO A 362 10.79 -13.10 -3.81
C PRO A 362 10.11 -11.85 -3.27
N TRP A 363 10.56 -11.35 -2.12
CA TRP A 363 9.83 -10.34 -1.33
C TRP A 363 10.59 -9.02 -1.19
N ASP A 364 11.92 -9.05 -1.17
CA ASP A 364 12.74 -7.84 -1.24
C ASP A 364 14.02 -8.06 -2.05
N VAL A 365 14.54 -6.98 -2.63
CA VAL A 365 15.75 -7.01 -3.44
C VAL A 365 16.66 -5.82 -3.15
N THR A 366 17.97 -6.05 -3.12
CA THR A 366 18.95 -4.96 -2.99
C THR A 366 20.22 -5.24 -3.80
N LEU A 367 20.81 -4.19 -4.37
CA LEU A 367 22.05 -4.29 -5.15
C LEU A 367 23.26 -4.32 -4.23
N GLY A 368 24.23 -5.18 -4.53
CA GLY A 368 25.51 -5.23 -3.82
C GLY A 368 26.60 -5.93 -4.63
N SER A 369 27.75 -6.16 -4.01
CA SER A 369 28.86 -6.88 -4.65
C SER A 369 29.14 -8.23 -3.98
N ALA A 370 29.45 -9.23 -4.79
CA ALA A 370 29.99 -10.52 -4.40
C ALA A 370 31.48 -10.58 -4.80
N GLY A 371 32.27 -9.81 -4.04
CA GLY A 371 33.67 -9.47 -4.32
C GLY A 371 33.81 -8.21 -5.18
N GLY A 372 34.72 -7.32 -4.78
CA GLY A 372 35.00 -6.05 -5.48
C GLY A 372 34.07 -4.90 -5.11
N ASP A 373 34.36 -3.73 -5.67
CA ASP A 373 33.67 -2.45 -5.35
C ASP A 373 32.44 -2.19 -6.24
N GLU A 374 32.32 -2.86 -7.39
CA GLU A 374 31.18 -2.71 -8.28
C GLU A 374 30.04 -3.68 -7.93
N ALA A 375 28.81 -3.18 -7.95
CA ALA A 375 27.62 -3.99 -7.63
C ALA A 375 27.29 -4.98 -8.76
N ASN A 376 27.85 -6.19 -8.69
CA ASN A 376 27.68 -7.30 -9.63
C ASN A 376 26.58 -8.30 -9.23
N VAL A 377 25.90 -8.13 -8.09
CA VAL A 377 24.84 -9.04 -7.61
C VAL A 377 23.58 -8.28 -7.17
N LEU A 378 22.43 -8.87 -7.47
CA LEU A 378 21.16 -8.56 -6.82
C LEU A 378 20.91 -9.60 -5.72
N TRP A 379 20.92 -9.16 -4.47
CA TRP A 379 20.52 -9.98 -3.33
C TRP A 379 19.00 -10.03 -3.25
N ILE A 380 18.44 -11.20 -2.96
CA ILE A 380 17.00 -11.46 -2.95
C ILE A 380 16.61 -12.09 -1.62
N ALA A 381 15.61 -11.54 -0.94
CA ALA A 381 14.94 -12.20 0.18
C ALA A 381 13.86 -13.11 -0.39
N MET A 382 14.05 -14.43 -0.26
CA MET A 382 13.18 -15.46 -0.80
C MET A 382 12.26 -15.95 0.32
N ALA A 383 11.07 -15.36 0.40
CA ALA A 383 10.14 -15.60 1.51
C ALA A 383 9.64 -17.05 1.51
N GLY A 384 9.22 -17.55 0.33
CA GLY A 384 8.57 -18.84 0.14
C GLY A 384 9.48 -20.08 0.14
N THR A 385 10.80 -19.90 0.30
CA THR A 385 11.73 -21.00 0.68
C THR A 385 12.57 -20.66 1.91
N HIS A 386 12.26 -19.55 2.60
CA HIS A 386 12.94 -19.07 3.80
C HIS A 386 14.47 -18.99 3.64
N GLN A 387 14.91 -18.27 2.60
CA GLN A 387 16.30 -18.22 2.16
C GLN A 387 16.72 -16.83 1.66
N ILE A 388 18.03 -16.57 1.65
CA ILE A 388 18.63 -15.43 0.96
C ILE A 388 19.33 -15.93 -0.30
N TRP A 389 18.93 -15.39 -1.44
CA TRP A 389 19.40 -15.77 -2.77
C TRP A 389 20.24 -14.66 -3.41
N ALA A 390 21.00 -15.03 -4.43
CA ALA A 390 21.84 -14.15 -5.23
C ALA A 390 21.54 -14.36 -6.72
N LEU A 391 21.22 -13.29 -7.44
CA LEU A 391 21.23 -13.24 -8.89
C LEU A 391 22.46 -12.47 -9.36
N PHE A 392 23.35 -13.16 -10.08
CA PHE A 392 24.56 -12.57 -10.63
C PHE A 392 24.24 -11.70 -11.86
N LEU A 393 24.53 -10.41 -11.77
CA LEU A 393 24.34 -9.44 -12.86
C LEU A 393 25.58 -9.35 -13.76
N ALA A 394 26.75 -9.68 -13.22
CA ALA A 394 27.99 -9.95 -13.93
C ALA A 394 28.69 -11.15 -13.27
N ASP A 395 29.78 -11.64 -13.86
CA ASP A 395 30.60 -12.69 -13.25
C ASP A 395 31.12 -12.25 -11.86
N GLY A 396 31.19 -13.20 -10.92
CA GLY A 396 31.56 -12.92 -9.54
C GLY A 396 31.74 -14.18 -8.70
N LYS A 397 31.75 -14.04 -7.36
CA LYS A 397 31.97 -15.17 -6.45
C LYS A 397 31.32 -14.96 -5.08
N LEU A 398 30.49 -15.90 -4.66
CA LEU A 398 29.97 -15.94 -3.28
C LEU A 398 31.11 -16.20 -2.27
N PRO A 399 30.99 -15.72 -1.03
CA PRO A 399 31.96 -15.98 0.04
C PRO A 399 32.28 -17.47 0.19
N LYS A 400 33.56 -17.82 0.11
CA LYS A 400 34.11 -19.20 0.14
C LYS A 400 33.66 -20.12 -1.03
N GLY A 401 32.86 -19.65 -2.00
CA GLY A 401 32.37 -20.42 -3.14
C GLY A 401 33.33 -20.56 -4.32
N SER A 402 32.85 -21.13 -5.43
CA SER A 402 33.50 -21.05 -6.75
C SER A 402 33.28 -19.67 -7.39
N GLU A 403 33.86 -19.48 -8.58
CA GLU A 403 33.36 -18.46 -9.50
C GLU A 403 31.93 -18.80 -9.94
N VAL A 404 31.10 -17.79 -10.19
CA VAL A 404 29.70 -17.88 -10.61
C VAL A 404 29.50 -16.93 -11.79
N LYS A 405 28.77 -17.38 -12.83
CA LYS A 405 28.61 -16.63 -14.08
C LYS A 405 27.40 -15.70 -14.07
N ALA A 406 27.50 -14.64 -14.86
CA ALA A 406 26.41 -13.69 -15.11
C ALA A 406 25.13 -14.43 -15.53
N GLY A 407 24.01 -14.04 -14.92
CA GLY A 407 22.70 -14.67 -15.10
C GLY A 407 22.42 -15.86 -14.18
N THR A 408 23.39 -16.45 -13.48
CA THR A 408 23.08 -17.52 -12.49
C THR A 408 22.30 -16.96 -11.31
N CYS A 409 21.23 -17.67 -10.91
CA CYS A 409 20.45 -17.39 -9.70
C CYS A 409 20.55 -18.58 -8.73
N VAL A 410 20.97 -18.35 -7.49
CA VAL A 410 21.39 -19.41 -6.55
C VAL A 410 21.13 -19.02 -5.09
N ARG A 411 20.86 -20.00 -4.22
CA ARG A 411 20.79 -19.82 -2.76
C ARG A 411 22.17 -19.43 -2.21
N TRP A 412 22.26 -18.31 -1.48
CA TRP A 412 23.48 -17.93 -0.76
C TRP A 412 23.42 -18.39 0.71
N ALA A 413 22.30 -18.21 1.40
CA ALA A 413 22.13 -18.59 2.80
C ALA A 413 20.70 -19.07 3.12
N GLY A 414 20.56 -19.85 4.18
CA GLY A 414 19.33 -20.53 4.52
C GLY A 414 19.32 -21.99 4.04
N SER A 415 18.96 -22.91 4.94
CA SER A 415 18.79 -24.33 4.69
C SER A 415 17.62 -24.61 3.74
N GLY A 416 16.54 -23.85 3.89
CA GLY A 416 15.22 -24.15 3.31
C GLY A 416 14.23 -24.76 4.31
N ASN A 417 14.54 -24.74 5.61
CA ASN A 417 13.61 -24.95 6.72
C ASN A 417 13.18 -23.59 7.29
N GLU A 418 11.97 -23.52 7.84
CA GLU A 418 11.48 -22.34 8.59
C GLU A 418 11.98 -22.39 10.05
N GLU A 419 13.03 -21.64 10.39
CA GLU A 419 13.58 -21.61 11.74
C GLU A 419 14.33 -20.29 12.02
N ASN A 420 14.38 -19.84 13.28
CA ASN A 420 15.26 -18.77 13.74
C ASN A 420 16.73 -19.24 13.91
N ARG A 421 17.24 -20.10 13.01
CA ARG A 421 18.54 -20.75 13.17
C ARG A 421 19.69 -19.90 12.64
N ASN A 422 20.51 -19.43 13.57
CA ASN A 422 21.74 -18.68 13.29
C ASN A 422 22.94 -19.64 13.16
N ASN A 423 23.90 -19.37 12.26
CA ASN A 423 25.03 -20.26 12.02
C ASN A 423 26.24 -19.57 11.34
N SER A 424 27.46 -20.03 11.63
CA SER A 424 28.70 -19.60 10.95
C SER A 424 28.83 -20.13 9.52
N TYR A 425 28.04 -21.13 9.13
CA TYR A 425 27.95 -21.66 7.77
C TYR A 425 26.60 -21.28 7.16
N PRO A 426 26.54 -20.56 6.02
CA PRO A 426 25.30 -19.97 5.53
C PRO A 426 24.19 -20.98 5.21
N HIS A 427 24.55 -22.17 4.68
CA HIS A 427 23.58 -23.23 4.36
C HIS A 427 23.09 -24.01 5.59
N LYS A 428 23.70 -23.80 6.78
CA LYS A 428 23.28 -24.38 8.08
C LYS A 428 22.61 -23.36 9.00
N ALA A 429 22.49 -22.11 8.54
CA ALA A 429 21.51 -21.18 9.05
C ALA A 429 20.18 -21.45 8.35
N SER A 430 19.08 -21.00 8.95
CA SER A 430 17.72 -21.09 8.42
C SER A 430 17.02 -19.78 8.72
N PHE A 431 16.14 -19.30 7.85
CA PHE A 431 15.36 -18.07 8.04
C PHE A 431 13.91 -18.45 8.32
N ALA A 432 13.07 -17.47 8.64
CA ALA A 432 11.62 -17.66 8.76
C ALA A 432 10.94 -16.48 8.05
N GLN A 433 10.57 -16.73 6.79
CA GLN A 433 9.98 -15.75 5.87
C GLN A 433 10.76 -14.40 5.83
N PRO A 434 11.98 -14.37 5.27
CA PRO A 434 12.74 -13.13 5.13
C PRO A 434 12.02 -12.20 4.13
N SER A 435 11.69 -10.98 4.57
CA SER A 435 10.85 -10.04 3.81
C SER A 435 11.50 -8.67 3.54
N GLY A 436 12.69 -8.39 4.08
CA GLY A 436 13.35 -7.10 3.94
C GLY A 436 14.88 -7.15 3.95
N LEU A 437 15.55 -6.37 3.09
CA LEU A 437 17.00 -6.34 2.94
C LEU A 437 17.61 -4.93 3.00
N ALA A 438 18.73 -4.78 3.74
CA ALA A 438 19.54 -3.55 3.69
C ALA A 438 21.04 -3.87 3.71
N LEU A 439 21.78 -3.42 2.69
CA LEU A 439 23.22 -3.63 2.58
C LEU A 439 24.01 -2.58 3.38
N ALA A 440 24.95 -3.04 4.19
CA ALA A 440 25.97 -2.24 4.86
C ALA A 440 27.36 -2.77 4.45
N PRO A 441 27.86 -2.40 3.26
CA PRO A 441 29.09 -2.97 2.71
C PRO A 441 30.36 -2.49 3.46
N GLU A 442 30.30 -1.32 4.10
CA GLU A 442 31.46 -0.69 4.72
C GLU A 442 31.89 -1.35 6.05
N GLU A 443 33.19 -1.24 6.35
CA GLU A 443 33.75 -1.66 7.64
C GLU A 443 33.25 -0.74 8.78
N PRO A 444 32.99 -1.27 9.99
CA PRO A 444 33.24 -2.64 10.45
C PRO A 444 32.07 -3.61 10.21
N TRP A 445 31.04 -3.21 9.44
CA TRP A 445 29.79 -3.98 9.31
C TRP A 445 29.94 -5.11 8.28
N SER A 446 30.28 -4.76 7.04
CA SER A 446 30.49 -5.68 5.91
C SER A 446 29.42 -6.80 5.86
N CYS A 447 28.14 -6.41 5.87
CA CYS A 447 27.02 -7.34 6.02
C CYS A 447 25.76 -6.90 5.26
N LEU A 448 24.86 -7.87 5.09
CA LEU A 448 23.48 -7.67 4.70
C LEU A 448 22.61 -7.79 5.96
N TYR A 449 21.85 -6.76 6.30
CA TYR A 449 20.79 -6.83 7.30
C TYR A 449 19.54 -7.45 6.67
N VAL A 450 18.90 -8.34 7.42
CA VAL A 450 17.70 -9.07 7.01
C VAL A 450 16.60 -8.86 8.04
N ALA A 451 15.40 -8.49 7.59
CA ALA A 451 14.18 -8.57 8.35
C ALA A 451 13.55 -9.97 8.14
N ASP A 452 13.45 -10.74 9.22
CA ASP A 452 13.08 -12.15 9.26
C ASP A 452 11.72 -12.27 9.96
N SER A 453 10.64 -12.27 9.17
CA SER A 453 9.32 -11.84 9.60
C SER A 453 8.65 -12.83 10.55
N GLU A 454 8.64 -14.11 10.20
CA GLU A 454 7.96 -15.16 10.96
C GLU A 454 8.72 -15.58 12.23
N SER A 455 10.03 -15.27 12.32
CA SER A 455 10.79 -15.34 13.58
C SER A 455 10.71 -14.05 14.41
N SER A 456 10.17 -12.96 13.82
CA SER A 456 10.18 -11.61 14.37
C SER A 456 11.57 -11.16 14.85
N THR A 457 12.59 -11.36 14.01
CA THR A 457 13.97 -10.96 14.27
C THR A 457 14.57 -10.08 13.18
N ILE A 458 15.60 -9.31 13.55
CA ILE A 458 16.54 -8.71 12.61
C ILE A 458 17.86 -9.47 12.71
N ARG A 459 18.44 -9.83 11.56
CA ARG A 459 19.65 -10.67 11.48
C ARG A 459 20.70 -10.03 10.58
N THR A 460 21.96 -10.39 10.79
CA THR A 460 23.10 -9.99 9.93
C THR A 460 23.65 -11.21 9.21
N LEU A 461 23.81 -11.12 7.89
CA LEU A 461 24.50 -12.10 7.05
C LEU A 461 25.80 -11.45 6.53
N ALA A 462 26.96 -11.97 6.94
CA ALA A 462 28.26 -11.35 6.69
C ALA A 462 28.76 -11.56 5.24
N LEU A 463 29.09 -10.46 4.55
CA LEU A 463 29.58 -10.44 3.16
C LEU A 463 30.97 -11.08 3.00
N LYS A 464 31.74 -11.23 4.08
CA LYS A 464 33.09 -11.82 4.05
C LYS A 464 33.08 -13.35 4.03
N ASP A 465 32.11 -13.96 4.69
CA ASP A 465 32.25 -15.37 5.09
C ASP A 465 30.93 -16.16 5.16
N GLY A 466 29.77 -15.50 4.97
CA GLY A 466 28.45 -16.11 4.99
C GLY A 466 27.87 -16.38 6.39
N ALA A 467 28.50 -15.93 7.47
CA ALA A 467 27.98 -16.17 8.81
C ALA A 467 26.69 -15.37 9.09
N VAL A 468 25.63 -16.08 9.51
CA VAL A 468 24.32 -15.52 9.91
C VAL A 468 24.27 -15.41 11.44
N LYS A 469 23.95 -14.22 11.95
CA LYS A 469 23.94 -13.89 13.39
C LYS A 469 22.73 -13.02 13.75
N SER A 470 22.13 -13.26 14.91
CA SER A 470 21.02 -12.47 15.44
C SER A 470 21.48 -11.06 15.82
N LEU A 471 20.69 -10.05 15.47
CA LEU A 471 20.91 -8.66 15.87
C LEU A 471 20.00 -8.29 17.05
N VAL A 472 18.68 -8.35 16.84
CA VAL A 472 17.62 -8.07 17.83
C VAL A 472 16.36 -8.89 17.54
N GLY A 473 15.48 -9.03 18.54
CA GLY A 473 14.20 -9.75 18.41
C GLY A 473 14.28 -11.25 18.73
N GLY A 474 13.11 -11.89 18.77
CA GLY A 474 12.97 -13.34 18.94
C GLY A 474 13.53 -13.90 20.25
N GLU A 475 13.93 -15.17 20.23
CA GLU A 475 14.50 -15.91 21.35
C GLU A 475 15.72 -16.75 20.95
N ARG A 476 16.24 -17.56 21.89
CA ARG A 476 17.42 -18.43 21.68
C ARG A 476 17.08 -19.79 21.08
N ASP A 477 15.85 -20.28 21.24
CA ASP A 477 15.42 -21.51 20.60
C ASP A 477 15.21 -21.25 19.09
N PRO A 478 15.95 -21.92 18.19
CA PRO A 478 15.76 -21.77 16.76
C PRO A 478 14.37 -22.22 16.29
N MET A 479 13.66 -23.06 17.04
CA MET A 479 12.32 -23.53 16.67
C MET A 479 11.19 -22.60 17.15
N ASN A 480 11.47 -21.64 18.05
CA ASN A 480 10.44 -20.74 18.56
C ASN A 480 10.15 -19.59 17.58
N LEU A 481 9.12 -19.76 16.75
CA LEU A 481 8.56 -18.76 15.84
C LEU A 481 7.41 -17.93 16.46
N PHE A 482 7.22 -18.00 17.77
CA PHE A 482 6.19 -17.27 18.53
C PHE A 482 6.81 -16.23 19.51
N ALA A 483 8.11 -15.98 19.40
CA ALA A 483 8.88 -15.08 20.27
C ALA A 483 8.70 -13.58 19.93
N PHE A 484 7.47 -13.15 19.68
CA PHE A 484 7.10 -11.80 19.21
C PHE A 484 6.60 -10.86 20.32
N GLY A 485 6.34 -9.60 19.99
CA GLY A 485 5.76 -8.58 20.88
C GLY A 485 6.29 -7.18 20.58
N ASP A 486 5.99 -6.20 21.44
CA ASP A 486 6.47 -4.81 21.31
C ASP A 486 7.31 -4.40 22.52
N VAL A 487 8.63 -4.62 22.45
CA VAL A 487 9.56 -4.31 23.55
C VAL A 487 10.83 -3.67 23.03
N ASP A 488 11.10 -2.44 23.48
CA ASP A 488 12.38 -1.76 23.27
C ASP A 488 13.44 -2.34 24.23
N GLY A 489 14.59 -2.77 23.70
CA GLY A 489 15.53 -3.60 24.47
C GLY A 489 16.85 -3.88 23.76
N LYS A 490 17.58 -4.89 24.22
CA LYS A 490 18.90 -5.27 23.69
C LYS A 490 18.93 -6.73 23.24
N GLY A 491 19.35 -6.98 22.00
CA GLY A 491 19.37 -8.34 21.45
C GLY A 491 17.99 -9.02 21.53
N VAL A 492 17.94 -10.19 22.16
CA VAL A 492 16.70 -10.96 22.39
C VAL A 492 15.77 -10.35 23.44
N ASP A 493 16.24 -9.37 24.23
CA ASP A 493 15.39 -8.65 25.19
C ASP A 493 14.46 -7.65 24.48
N ALA A 494 14.80 -7.27 23.25
CA ALA A 494 13.88 -6.56 22.36
C ALA A 494 12.88 -7.54 21.74
N LYS A 495 11.66 -7.06 21.45
CA LYS A 495 10.62 -7.81 20.74
C LYS A 495 10.07 -6.96 19.59
N LEU A 496 9.75 -7.65 18.50
CA LEU A 496 9.19 -7.14 17.24
C LEU A 496 7.96 -8.00 16.89
N GLN A 497 7.17 -7.58 15.92
CA GLN A 497 6.02 -8.33 15.43
C GLN A 497 5.95 -8.24 13.90
N HIS A 498 6.26 -9.35 13.23
CA HIS A 498 6.30 -9.51 11.77
C HIS A 498 6.97 -8.31 11.03
N PRO A 499 8.25 -8.00 11.31
CA PRO A 499 8.93 -6.84 10.74
C PRO A 499 9.26 -7.04 9.26
N LEU A 500 8.58 -6.32 8.36
CA LEU A 500 8.69 -6.56 6.91
C LEU A 500 9.87 -5.85 6.23
N ALA A 501 10.50 -4.83 6.81
CA ALA A 501 11.55 -4.06 6.13
C ALA A 501 12.65 -3.49 7.03
N VAL A 502 13.82 -3.28 6.43
CA VAL A 502 15.01 -2.66 7.03
C VAL A 502 15.58 -1.59 6.09
N ALA A 503 16.15 -0.52 6.64
CA ALA A 503 16.87 0.49 5.86
C ALA A 503 18.14 0.96 6.59
N TRP A 504 19.30 0.83 5.95
CA TRP A 504 20.59 1.21 6.51
C TRP A 504 20.90 2.69 6.27
N ALA A 505 21.38 3.40 7.31
CA ALA A 505 21.81 4.79 7.22
C ALA A 505 23.31 4.91 7.58
N PRO A 506 24.24 4.75 6.63
CA PRO A 506 25.67 4.63 6.89
C PRO A 506 26.25 5.85 7.63
N GLY A 507 25.83 7.06 7.25
CA GLY A 507 26.27 8.32 7.89
C GLY A 507 25.81 8.50 9.34
N ALA A 508 24.81 7.74 9.79
CA ALA A 508 24.39 7.66 11.19
C ALA A 508 24.88 6.39 11.90
N SER A 509 25.32 5.37 11.13
CA SER A 509 25.57 4.00 11.60
C SER A 509 24.35 3.37 12.34
N LEU A 510 23.15 3.68 11.85
CA LEU A 510 21.88 3.18 12.39
C LEU A 510 21.09 2.40 11.34
N LEU A 511 20.41 1.37 11.81
CA LEU A 511 19.47 0.58 11.02
C LEU A 511 18.04 0.95 11.43
N TYR A 512 17.22 1.33 10.47
CA TYR A 512 15.78 1.51 10.67
C TYR A 512 15.04 0.23 10.33
N VAL A 513 13.93 -0.04 11.02
CA VAL A 513 13.10 -1.24 10.87
C VAL A 513 11.64 -0.82 10.77
N ALA A 514 10.90 -1.36 9.79
CA ALA A 514 9.45 -1.34 9.80
C ALA A 514 8.96 -2.54 10.60
N ASP A 515 8.44 -2.27 11.80
CA ASP A 515 7.96 -3.26 12.76
C ASP A 515 6.44 -3.35 12.61
N SER A 516 6.04 -4.06 11.55
CA SER A 516 4.81 -3.79 10.80
C SER A 516 3.54 -4.06 11.62
N TYR A 517 3.48 -5.18 12.32
CA TYR A 517 2.32 -5.56 13.14
C TYR A 517 2.34 -4.89 14.53
N ASN A 518 3.44 -4.24 14.91
CA ASN A 518 3.48 -3.28 16.02
C ASN A 518 3.18 -1.83 15.56
N HIS A 519 2.86 -1.64 14.28
CA HIS A 519 2.54 -0.34 13.64
C HIS A 519 3.58 0.75 13.93
N LYS A 520 4.87 0.36 13.96
CA LYS A 520 5.98 1.19 14.42
C LYS A 520 7.13 1.20 13.43
N ILE A 521 7.87 2.30 13.46
CA ILE A 521 9.23 2.36 12.94
C ILE A 521 10.16 2.27 14.14
N LYS A 522 10.98 1.21 14.20
CA LYS A 522 12.05 1.07 15.19
C LYS A 522 13.38 1.57 14.62
N VAL A 523 14.31 1.90 15.51
CA VAL A 523 15.70 2.18 15.20
C VAL A 523 16.60 1.27 16.04
N VAL A 524 17.58 0.67 15.38
CA VAL A 524 18.55 -0.27 15.95
C VAL A 524 19.95 0.30 15.82
N ASP A 525 20.66 0.40 16.95
CA ASP A 525 22.11 0.56 17.00
C ASP A 525 22.74 -0.85 16.89
N PRO A 526 23.42 -1.20 15.78
CA PRO A 526 23.92 -2.55 15.58
C PRO A 526 25.15 -2.89 16.44
N LYS A 527 25.87 -1.86 16.92
CA LYS A 527 27.06 -2.01 17.78
C LYS A 527 26.67 -2.23 19.23
N ALA A 528 25.66 -1.51 19.72
CA ALA A 528 25.06 -1.76 21.03
C ALA A 528 24.09 -2.95 21.03
N LYS A 529 23.64 -3.39 19.84
CA LYS A 529 22.49 -4.30 19.64
C LYS A 529 21.21 -3.81 20.32
N ARG A 530 20.98 -2.50 20.34
CA ARG A 530 19.85 -1.89 21.05
C ARG A 530 18.77 -1.46 20.07
N CYS A 531 17.57 -2.02 20.22
CA CYS A 531 16.36 -1.61 19.51
C CYS A 531 15.61 -0.57 20.35
N SER A 532 15.03 0.45 19.71
CA SER A 532 14.09 1.38 20.35
C SER A 532 13.09 1.96 19.33
N THR A 533 11.91 2.33 19.79
CA THR A 533 10.88 2.98 18.96
C THR A 533 11.37 4.35 18.47
N LEU A 534 11.38 4.54 17.16
CA LEU A 534 11.67 5.83 16.54
C LEU A 534 10.39 6.65 16.38
N ALA A 535 9.35 6.02 15.81
CA ALA A 535 8.07 6.63 15.48
C ALA A 535 6.94 5.59 15.49
N GLY A 536 5.69 6.04 15.63
CA GLY A 536 4.51 5.18 15.75
C GLY A 536 4.03 5.07 17.20
N THR A 537 2.73 5.27 17.45
CA THR A 537 2.12 5.03 18.78
C THR A 537 2.07 3.54 19.13
N GLY A 538 1.76 2.70 18.12
CA GLY A 538 1.43 1.28 18.26
C GLY A 538 -0.02 0.96 17.93
N GLU A 539 -0.85 1.99 17.68
CA GLU A 539 -2.24 1.83 17.25
C GLU A 539 -2.34 1.94 15.72
N ALA A 540 -3.19 1.11 15.11
CA ALA A 540 -3.47 1.17 13.68
C ALA A 540 -4.25 2.46 13.35
N GLY A 541 -3.83 3.20 12.32
CA GLY A 541 -4.64 4.32 11.82
C GLY A 541 -3.92 5.28 10.88
N ASP A 542 -4.64 6.31 10.43
CA ASP A 542 -4.24 7.22 9.36
C ASP A 542 -3.64 8.56 9.84
N THR A 543 -3.66 8.85 11.13
CA THR A 543 -3.29 10.19 11.62
C THR A 543 -1.78 10.32 11.79
N LEU A 544 -1.08 10.98 10.85
CA LEU A 544 0.38 11.17 10.91
C LEU A 544 0.84 12.19 11.98
N GLY A 545 -0.01 13.15 12.36
CA GLY A 545 0.39 14.26 13.23
C GLY A 545 1.58 15.08 12.67
N PRO A 546 2.17 15.97 13.49
CA PRO A 546 3.38 16.71 13.15
C PRO A 546 4.69 16.03 13.56
N ALA A 547 4.66 15.00 14.42
CA ALA A 547 5.85 14.50 15.13
C ALA A 547 5.84 12.97 15.32
N PHE A 548 7.03 12.37 15.40
CA PHE A 548 7.24 10.90 15.39
C PHE A 548 6.43 10.11 16.44
N HIS A 549 6.15 10.68 17.63
CA HIS A 549 5.39 10.00 18.69
C HIS A 549 3.87 10.19 18.58
N GLN A 550 3.40 10.83 17.50
CA GLN A 550 1.99 11.16 17.24
C GLN A 550 1.48 10.60 15.91
N CYS A 551 2.34 9.93 15.14
CA CYS A 551 1.93 9.26 13.91
C CYS A 551 1.35 7.87 14.20
N LEU A 552 0.23 7.59 13.56
CA LEU A 552 -0.31 6.27 13.35
C LEU A 552 0.20 5.76 11.99
N PHE A 553 0.58 4.48 11.95
CA PHE A 553 0.83 3.70 10.74
C PHE A 553 -0.18 2.55 10.69
N ASN A 554 -0.27 1.84 9.57
CA ASN A 554 -1.01 0.58 9.50
C ASN A 554 -0.27 -0.40 8.57
N GLU A 555 0.30 -1.43 9.20
CA GLU A 555 1.19 -2.44 8.63
C GLU A 555 2.21 -1.91 7.59
N PRO A 556 3.12 -0.98 7.98
CA PRO A 556 4.13 -0.46 7.04
C PRO A 556 5.06 -1.58 6.56
N ALA A 557 5.01 -1.91 5.26
CA ALA A 557 5.72 -3.06 4.70
C ALA A 557 7.10 -2.73 4.08
N GLY A 558 7.41 -1.45 3.90
CA GLY A 558 8.62 -0.99 3.19
C GLY A 558 9.18 0.33 3.73
N ILE A 559 10.51 0.44 3.79
CA ILE A 559 11.21 1.68 4.17
C ILE A 559 12.46 1.92 3.33
N CYS A 560 12.78 3.18 3.07
CA CYS A 560 14.00 3.57 2.36
C CYS A 560 14.56 4.91 2.87
N ILE A 561 15.89 5.03 2.90
CA ILE A 561 16.60 6.26 3.26
C ILE A 561 16.89 7.09 2.00
N GLY A 562 16.66 8.40 2.09
CA GLY A 562 16.99 9.38 1.04
C GLY A 562 17.29 10.77 1.61
N GLY A 563 17.36 11.76 0.72
CA GLY A 563 17.73 13.14 1.09
C GLY A 563 19.15 13.26 1.66
N GLY A 564 20.07 12.38 1.25
CA GLY A 564 21.43 12.31 1.79
C GLY A 564 21.50 11.75 3.22
N GLY A 565 20.58 10.86 3.60
CA GLY A 565 20.53 10.26 4.94
C GLY A 565 19.62 10.98 5.94
N LYS A 566 18.87 12.00 5.50
CA LYS A 566 18.04 12.88 6.34
C LYS A 566 16.57 12.54 6.36
N LEU A 567 16.07 11.86 5.32
CA LEU A 567 14.67 11.52 5.16
C LEU A 567 14.51 10.00 5.14
N LEU A 568 13.64 9.47 6.00
CA LEU A 568 13.21 8.08 5.99
C LEU A 568 11.80 8.02 5.38
N TYR A 569 11.68 7.39 4.22
CA TYR A 569 10.41 7.18 3.53
C TYR A 569 9.83 5.84 3.96
N VAL A 570 8.52 5.80 4.20
CA VAL A 570 7.77 4.63 4.69
C VAL A 570 6.63 4.36 3.73
N ALA A 571 6.59 3.16 3.14
CA ALA A 571 5.40 2.62 2.50
C ALA A 571 4.46 2.15 3.62
N ASP A 572 3.38 2.91 3.83
CA ASP A 572 2.44 2.76 4.94
C ASP A 572 1.17 2.09 4.38
N THR A 573 1.26 0.76 4.33
CA THR A 573 0.62 -0.08 3.32
C THR A 573 -0.90 -0.08 3.43
N ASN A 574 -1.45 -0.40 4.60
CA ASN A 574 -2.91 -0.40 4.81
C ASN A 574 -3.49 1.03 4.90
N ASN A 575 -2.63 2.05 4.98
CA ASN A 575 -3.00 3.47 4.85
C ASN A 575 -2.91 4.00 3.41
N HIS A 576 -2.64 3.13 2.42
CA HIS A 576 -2.66 3.47 0.99
C HIS A 576 -1.75 4.66 0.60
N ARG A 577 -0.59 4.79 1.24
CA ARG A 577 0.26 5.99 1.13
C ARG A 577 1.75 5.73 1.31
N VAL A 578 2.53 6.78 1.04
CA VAL A 578 3.91 6.90 1.52
C VAL A 578 3.98 8.05 2.53
N ALA A 579 4.62 7.83 3.67
CA ALA A 579 4.97 8.85 4.66
C ALA A 579 6.47 9.18 4.58
N VAL A 580 6.84 10.39 4.99
CA VAL A 580 8.24 10.86 5.07
C VAL A 580 8.50 11.34 6.49
N LEU A 581 9.54 10.78 7.11
CA LEU A 581 10.04 11.13 8.43
C LEU A 581 11.34 11.93 8.24
N ASP A 582 11.32 13.20 8.63
CA ASP A 582 12.51 14.05 8.64
C ASP A 582 13.30 13.80 9.94
N LEU A 583 14.47 13.18 9.81
CA LEU A 583 15.25 12.64 10.93
C LEU A 583 15.96 13.75 11.75
N ASP A 584 16.25 14.89 11.11
CA ASP A 584 16.85 16.07 11.76
C ASP A 584 15.82 16.78 12.66
N SER A 585 14.62 17.06 12.12
CA SER A 585 13.57 17.85 12.79
C SER A 585 12.58 17.00 13.60
N ARG A 586 12.60 15.67 13.42
CA ARG A 586 11.65 14.71 14.02
C ARG A 586 10.19 14.94 13.62
N THR A 587 9.97 15.47 12.42
CA THR A 587 8.64 15.75 11.87
C THR A 587 8.18 14.71 10.84
N VAL A 588 6.86 14.53 10.74
CA VAL A 588 6.24 13.57 9.81
C VAL A 588 5.39 14.32 8.80
N ALA A 589 5.44 13.90 7.53
CA ALA A 589 4.59 14.44 6.47
C ALA A 589 4.16 13.32 5.49
N PRO A 590 2.97 13.41 4.87
CA PRO A 590 2.64 12.54 3.75
C PRO A 590 3.50 12.91 2.53
N PHE A 591 3.99 11.91 1.79
CA PHE A 591 4.61 12.12 0.48
C PHE A 591 3.49 12.39 -0.54
N PRO A 592 3.42 13.60 -1.14
CA PRO A 592 2.42 13.87 -2.17
C PRO A 592 2.79 13.11 -3.45
N ILE A 593 1.80 12.52 -4.12
CA ILE A 593 1.95 12.05 -5.50
C ILE A 593 1.00 12.87 -6.37
N SER A 594 1.57 13.67 -7.27
CA SER A 594 0.84 14.46 -8.27
C SER A 594 0.83 13.74 -9.61
N VAL A 595 -0.37 13.61 -10.17
CA VAL A 595 -0.64 12.99 -11.48
C VAL A 595 -0.76 14.05 -12.59
N GLU A 596 -0.37 15.30 -12.31
CA GLU A 596 -0.41 16.39 -13.30
C GLU A 596 0.80 16.27 -14.26
N CYS A 597 0.57 15.66 -15.43
CA CYS A 597 1.54 15.64 -16.54
C CYS A 597 1.88 17.06 -17.01
N THR A 598 3.10 17.50 -16.76
CA THR A 598 3.65 18.75 -17.31
C THR A 598 4.42 18.46 -18.59
N ASP A 599 3.70 18.09 -19.66
CA ASP A 599 4.26 17.97 -21.02
C ASP A 599 4.52 19.37 -21.62
N SER A 600 5.48 20.09 -21.04
CA SER A 600 6.20 21.21 -21.65
C SER A 600 7.23 21.78 -20.67
N ALA A 601 8.38 22.21 -21.20
CA ALA A 601 9.20 23.20 -20.51
C ALA A 601 8.40 24.51 -20.33
N PRO A 602 8.57 25.26 -19.23
CA PRO A 602 7.74 26.42 -18.96
C PRO A 602 7.79 27.44 -20.10
N PRO A 603 6.65 27.88 -20.66
CA PRO A 603 6.66 28.95 -21.64
C PRO A 603 7.24 30.22 -21.00
N GLY A 604 7.99 30.99 -21.79
CA GLY A 604 8.55 32.28 -21.35
C GLY A 604 7.45 33.24 -20.85
N PRO A 605 7.81 34.23 -20.01
CA PRO A 605 6.86 35.00 -19.20
C PRO A 605 5.73 35.61 -20.04
N ALA A 606 4.55 34.98 -19.96
CA ALA A 606 3.37 35.39 -20.72
C ALA A 606 2.90 36.77 -20.25
N LYS A 607 2.68 37.69 -21.18
CA LYS A 607 2.05 38.98 -20.87
C LYS A 607 0.63 38.75 -20.39
N ALA A 608 0.29 39.37 -19.27
CA ALA A 608 -1.06 39.32 -18.70
C ALA A 608 -2.12 39.82 -19.70
N PRO A 609 -3.33 39.22 -19.70
CA PRO A 609 -4.46 39.80 -20.41
C PRO A 609 -4.82 41.16 -19.77
N ALA A 610 -4.95 42.20 -20.60
CA ALA A 610 -5.27 43.54 -20.13
C ALA A 610 -6.69 43.59 -19.55
N LEU A 611 -6.79 43.73 -18.22
CA LEU A 611 -8.08 43.85 -17.53
C LEU A 611 -8.84 45.11 -17.99
N PRO A 612 -10.18 45.05 -18.15
CA PRO A 612 -10.98 46.24 -18.46
C PRO A 612 -10.83 47.31 -17.38
N LYS A 613 -10.83 48.60 -17.78
CA LYS A 613 -10.78 49.75 -16.84
C LYS A 613 -11.96 49.81 -15.85
N SER A 614 -12.99 49.01 -16.06
CA SER A 614 -14.15 48.85 -15.17
C SER A 614 -14.03 47.68 -14.18
N ALA A 615 -12.86 47.01 -14.09
CA ALA A 615 -12.64 45.93 -13.13
C ALA A 615 -12.67 46.48 -11.70
N THR A 616 -13.49 45.88 -10.83
CA THR A 616 -13.55 46.28 -9.41
C THR A 616 -12.30 45.75 -8.70
N ARG A 617 -11.52 46.65 -8.08
CA ARG A 617 -10.39 46.32 -7.22
C ARG A 617 -10.87 46.17 -5.77
N ILE A 618 -10.51 45.07 -5.11
CA ILE A 618 -10.65 44.90 -3.66
C ILE A 618 -9.26 44.68 -3.08
N GLU A 619 -8.84 45.56 -2.18
CA GLU A 619 -7.63 45.44 -1.37
C GLU A 619 -8.00 44.92 0.01
N MET A 620 -7.18 44.05 0.60
CA MET A 620 -7.40 43.51 1.95
C MET A 620 -6.28 43.89 2.92
N PRO A 621 -6.55 43.97 4.24
CA PRO A 621 -5.53 44.24 5.25
C PRO A 621 -4.38 43.22 5.22
N PRO A 622 -3.14 43.63 5.56
CA PRO A 622 -2.00 42.71 5.57
C PRO A 622 -2.16 41.61 6.62
N VAL A 623 -1.83 40.39 6.22
CA VAL A 623 -1.76 39.22 7.12
C VAL A 623 -0.30 38.78 7.25
N GLU A 624 0.15 38.49 8.47
CA GLU A 624 1.47 37.89 8.72
C GLU A 624 1.36 36.36 8.76
N VAL A 625 2.33 35.68 8.14
CA VAL A 625 2.34 34.21 7.99
C VAL A 625 3.70 33.58 8.29
N SER A 626 3.66 32.37 8.82
CA SER A 626 4.82 31.51 9.07
C SER A 626 5.08 30.53 7.92
N ALA A 627 6.33 30.07 7.76
CA ALA A 627 6.67 29.06 6.76
C ALA A 627 5.90 27.75 7.00
N GLY A 628 5.37 27.14 5.94
CA GLY A 628 4.53 25.93 6.01
C GLY A 628 3.07 26.17 6.39
N GLN A 629 2.72 27.37 6.88
CA GLN A 629 1.34 27.73 7.20
C GLN A 629 0.50 27.86 5.91
N THR A 630 -0.66 27.21 5.88
CA THR A 630 -1.59 27.30 4.75
C THR A 630 -2.54 28.48 4.94
N LEU A 631 -2.59 29.40 3.98
CA LEU A 631 -3.67 30.38 3.90
C LEU A 631 -4.88 29.80 3.15
N VAL A 632 -6.06 30.07 3.70
CA VAL A 632 -7.36 29.81 3.05
C VAL A 632 -8.04 31.16 2.82
N MET A 633 -8.22 31.51 1.55
CA MET A 633 -9.00 32.70 1.17
C MET A 633 -10.36 32.26 0.64
N LEU A 634 -11.41 32.87 1.19
CA LEU A 634 -12.81 32.48 0.96
C LEU A 634 -13.58 33.66 0.37
N LEU A 635 -13.66 33.70 -0.95
CA LEU A 635 -14.40 34.74 -1.68
C LEU A 635 -15.89 34.39 -1.68
N SER A 636 -16.70 35.30 -1.14
CA SER A 636 -18.17 35.20 -1.15
C SER A 636 -18.76 36.22 -2.12
N LEU A 637 -19.52 35.75 -3.11
CA LEU A 637 -20.08 36.56 -4.18
C LEU A 637 -21.60 36.57 -4.09
N THR A 638 -22.18 37.73 -3.76
CA THR A 638 -23.63 37.93 -3.75
C THR A 638 -24.05 38.56 -5.07
N LEU A 639 -24.81 37.81 -5.87
CA LEU A 639 -25.32 38.28 -7.16
C LEU A 639 -26.71 38.95 -6.99
N PRO A 640 -27.01 40.06 -7.69
CA PRO A 640 -28.32 40.72 -7.60
C PRO A 640 -29.50 39.80 -7.95
N PRO A 641 -30.69 40.00 -7.35
CA PRO A 641 -31.86 39.17 -7.59
C PRO A 641 -32.19 39.00 -9.08
N GLY A 642 -32.40 37.75 -9.51
CA GLY A 642 -32.68 37.40 -10.90
C GLY A 642 -31.45 37.17 -11.79
N THR A 643 -30.25 37.57 -11.37
CA THR A 643 -29.01 37.29 -12.11
C THR A 643 -28.45 35.90 -11.79
N ARG A 644 -27.69 35.31 -12.73
CA ARG A 644 -27.06 33.99 -12.63
C ARG A 644 -25.73 34.00 -13.37
N LEU A 645 -24.79 33.12 -12.98
CA LEU A 645 -23.63 32.82 -13.82
C LEU A 645 -24.08 31.93 -14.99
N THR A 646 -23.80 32.35 -16.23
CA THR A 646 -24.00 31.53 -17.44
C THR A 646 -22.72 30.76 -17.75
N ALA A 647 -22.83 29.46 -18.04
CA ALA A 647 -21.68 28.57 -18.25
C ALA A 647 -20.78 29.00 -19.44
N GLU A 648 -21.34 29.69 -20.42
CA GLU A 648 -20.67 30.17 -21.63
C GLU A 648 -20.02 31.56 -21.47
N ALA A 649 -20.24 32.27 -20.35
CA ALA A 649 -19.69 33.61 -20.14
C ALA A 649 -18.31 33.55 -19.47
N PRO A 650 -17.21 33.90 -20.19
CA PRO A 650 -15.87 33.87 -19.61
C PRO A 650 -15.76 34.92 -18.49
N SER A 651 -15.53 34.42 -17.27
CA SER A 651 -15.32 35.23 -16.07
C SER A 651 -13.88 35.06 -15.62
N CYS A 652 -13.12 36.17 -15.55
CA CYS A 652 -11.71 36.14 -15.20
C CYS A 652 -11.43 36.86 -13.88
N TRP A 653 -10.36 36.40 -13.23
CA TRP A 653 -9.93 36.83 -11.91
C TRP A 653 -8.41 36.95 -11.90
N ALA A 654 -7.89 37.90 -11.13
CA ALA A 654 -6.47 37.97 -10.81
C ALA A 654 -6.31 38.20 -9.30
N LEU A 655 -5.32 37.54 -8.72
CA LEU A 655 -4.83 37.77 -7.37
C LEU A 655 -3.37 38.21 -7.50
N THR A 656 -3.03 39.37 -6.97
CA THR A 656 -1.63 39.83 -6.86
C THR A 656 -1.27 40.06 -5.40
N ALA A 657 -0.03 39.73 -5.05
CA ALA A 657 0.63 40.16 -3.83
C ALA A 657 1.85 40.99 -4.21
N GLU A 658 2.16 42.02 -3.41
CA GLU A 658 3.30 42.89 -3.70
C GLU A 658 4.63 42.13 -3.57
N ASP A 659 5.66 42.64 -4.27
CA ASP A 659 6.98 42.04 -4.51
C ASP A 659 7.05 40.72 -5.34
N TRP A 660 5.92 40.07 -5.71
CA TRP A 660 5.95 38.90 -6.61
C TRP A 660 4.86 38.93 -7.72
N CYS A 661 5.26 39.35 -8.93
CA CYS A 661 4.41 39.38 -10.12
C CYS A 661 4.28 37.99 -10.81
N GLU A 662 3.54 37.06 -10.19
CA GLU A 662 3.02 35.87 -10.88
C GLU A 662 1.54 36.02 -11.24
N TRP A 663 1.17 35.64 -12.46
CA TRP A 663 -0.18 35.80 -13.02
C TRP A 663 -0.90 34.45 -13.07
N VAL A 664 -1.78 34.19 -12.09
CA VAL A 664 -2.60 32.97 -12.05
C VAL A 664 -3.83 33.14 -12.96
N GLY A 665 -3.64 32.95 -14.26
CA GLY A 665 -4.71 32.95 -15.26
C GLY A 665 -5.47 31.62 -15.30
N ILE A 666 -6.62 31.52 -14.62
CA ILE A 666 -7.54 30.38 -14.75
C ILE A 666 -8.58 30.71 -15.83
N GLN A 667 -8.70 29.86 -16.85
CA GLN A 667 -9.66 30.03 -17.94
C GLN A 667 -10.70 28.88 -17.93
N SER A 668 -11.98 29.26 -17.84
CA SER A 668 -13.18 28.41 -17.96
C SER A 668 -13.18 27.06 -17.22
N CYS A 669 -13.71 27.04 -15.98
CA CYS A 669 -14.14 25.78 -15.35
C CYS A 669 -15.41 25.23 -16.01
N GLY A 670 -15.28 24.17 -16.81
CA GLY A 670 -16.27 23.09 -16.78
C GLY A 670 -16.31 22.45 -15.37
N TYR A 671 -17.42 21.83 -14.98
CA TYR A 671 -17.64 21.41 -13.59
C TYR A 671 -16.83 20.15 -13.18
N ARG A 672 -15.52 20.31 -12.98
CA ARG A 672 -14.62 19.34 -12.31
C ARG A 672 -13.69 20.08 -11.34
N ARG A 673 -13.37 19.45 -10.20
CA ARG A 673 -12.50 20.01 -9.15
C ARG A 673 -11.03 19.80 -9.51
N HIS A 674 -10.27 20.89 -9.72
CA HIS A 674 -8.80 20.88 -9.72
C HIS A 674 -8.26 21.80 -8.59
N ARG A 675 -7.01 21.57 -8.17
CA ARG A 675 -6.30 22.33 -7.12
C ARG A 675 -4.86 22.61 -7.55
N GLY A 676 -4.64 23.62 -8.39
CA GLY A 676 -3.29 24.10 -8.70
C GLY A 676 -2.65 24.85 -7.52
N SER A 677 -1.31 24.87 -7.46
CA SER A 677 -0.53 25.72 -6.55
C SER A 677 0.74 26.21 -7.23
N VAL A 678 1.19 27.42 -6.90
CA VAL A 678 2.27 28.16 -7.59
C VAL A 678 3.29 28.68 -6.57
N ARG A 679 4.59 28.75 -6.92
CA ARG A 679 5.71 29.07 -6.03
C ARG A 679 6.90 29.75 -6.74
N THR A 680 7.24 30.98 -6.34
CA THR A 680 8.34 31.81 -6.89
C THR A 680 9.60 31.88 -5.97
N PRO A 681 10.78 32.42 -6.43
CA PRO A 681 12.07 32.19 -5.77
C PRO A 681 12.91 33.43 -5.32
N ARG A 682 13.19 33.50 -3.99
CA ARG A 682 14.35 34.09 -3.26
C ARG A 682 14.76 35.57 -3.46
N ARG A 683 14.77 36.36 -2.37
CA ARG A 683 15.88 37.27 -1.96
C ARG A 683 15.72 37.87 -0.53
N PHE A 684 16.74 38.57 -0.03
CA PHE A 684 16.88 39.12 1.34
C PHE A 684 16.70 40.66 1.40
N ASN A 685 16.11 41.19 2.49
CA ASN A 685 16.85 42.07 3.46
C ASN A 685 16.08 42.38 4.77
N LYS A 686 16.70 43.16 5.68
CA LYS A 686 16.27 43.40 7.09
C LYS A 686 15.57 44.76 7.32
N ALA A 687 14.58 44.80 8.21
CA ALA A 687 14.18 46.01 8.97
C ALA A 687 13.55 45.61 10.34
N SER A 688 13.19 46.58 11.20
CA SER A 688 12.88 46.33 12.63
C SER A 688 12.18 47.50 13.36
N GLY A 689 11.29 47.24 14.33
CA GLY A 689 10.70 48.26 15.23
C GLY A 689 9.29 47.90 15.79
N PRO A 690 8.97 48.13 17.09
CA PRO A 690 7.67 47.71 17.67
C PRO A 690 6.85 48.76 18.49
N ALA A 691 5.60 48.39 18.85
CA ALA A 691 4.91 48.56 20.17
C ALA A 691 3.69 49.53 20.37
N ARG A 692 2.57 48.96 20.92
CA ARG A 692 1.44 49.55 21.74
C ARG A 692 0.53 50.61 21.04
N GLY A 693 -0.76 50.85 21.33
CA GLY A 693 -1.84 50.39 22.26
C GLY A 693 -3.17 51.16 21.92
N LEU A 694 -4.34 51.16 22.60
CA LEU A 694 -4.95 50.41 23.73
C LEU A 694 -6.48 50.79 23.92
N GLY A 695 -7.42 49.83 24.01
CA GLY A 695 -8.83 49.99 24.51
C GLY A 695 -9.92 50.55 23.55
N GLY A 696 -11.24 50.28 23.69
CA GLY A 696 -11.96 49.32 24.57
C GLY A 696 -13.52 49.42 24.53
N GLN A 697 -14.22 48.41 25.11
CA GLN A 697 -15.67 48.27 25.43
C GLN A 697 -16.71 47.96 24.29
N PRO A 698 -17.90 47.35 24.57
CA PRO A 698 -18.60 46.45 23.62
C PRO A 698 -20.08 46.75 23.26
N GLY A 699 -20.65 45.93 22.37
CA GLY A 699 -22.09 45.83 22.02
C GLY A 699 -22.47 44.42 21.51
N PRO A 700 -23.77 44.05 21.42
CA PRO A 700 -24.20 42.65 21.57
C PRO A 700 -24.45 41.82 20.29
N ASP A 701 -24.45 40.50 20.51
CA ASP A 701 -25.17 39.38 19.88
C ASP A 701 -25.37 39.30 18.36
N PHE A 702 -24.79 38.25 17.76
CA PHE A 702 -25.39 37.50 16.65
C PHE A 702 -24.91 36.03 16.67
N GLU A 703 -25.84 35.09 16.51
CA GLU A 703 -25.56 33.66 16.47
C GLU A 703 -24.65 33.27 15.29
N ARG A 704 -23.74 32.31 15.50
CA ARG A 704 -22.96 31.67 14.43
C ARG A 704 -23.03 30.16 14.50
N LEU A 705 -23.84 29.59 13.61
CA LEU A 705 -23.91 28.15 13.39
C LEU A 705 -22.65 27.66 12.67
N ALA A 706 -21.72 27.04 13.41
CA ALA A 706 -20.50 26.45 12.87
C ALA A 706 -20.72 24.96 12.55
N LEU A 707 -21.24 24.65 11.36
CA LEU A 707 -21.40 23.28 10.89
C LEU A 707 -20.06 22.65 10.46
N LEU A 708 -19.34 22.10 11.44
CA LEU A 708 -18.40 21.01 11.24
C LEU A 708 -19.19 19.70 11.07
N LEU A 709 -18.95 18.99 9.97
CA LEU A 709 -19.33 17.58 9.82
C LEU A 709 -18.20 16.81 9.12
N GLN A 710 -17.26 16.33 9.93
CA GLN A 710 -16.61 15.03 9.73
C GLN A 710 -17.37 13.98 10.55
N GLY A 711 -17.28 12.71 10.16
CA GLY A 711 -17.67 11.58 10.99
C GLY A 711 -19.18 11.27 10.99
N GLY A 712 -19.51 9.99 10.86
CA GLY A 712 -20.88 9.50 10.82
C GLY A 712 -20.94 7.98 10.94
N GLY A 713 -20.59 7.47 12.12
CA GLY A 713 -20.60 6.04 12.42
C GLY A 713 -20.53 5.80 13.93
N ALA A 714 -21.69 5.57 14.55
CA ALA A 714 -21.84 5.19 15.96
C ALA A 714 -23.18 4.46 16.15
N HIS A 715 -23.25 3.54 17.10
CA HIS A 715 -24.42 2.69 17.33
C HIS A 715 -25.60 3.44 17.97
N LEU A 716 -26.81 2.95 17.71
CA LEU A 716 -28.07 3.35 18.37
C LEU A 716 -28.46 2.31 19.44
N HIS A 717 -29.12 2.77 20.50
CA HIS A 717 -29.72 1.92 21.52
C HIS A 717 -31.20 2.32 21.75
N HIS A 718 -32.10 1.36 21.49
CA HIS A 718 -33.50 1.24 21.94
C HIS A 718 -34.62 2.24 21.53
N GLU A 719 -35.73 1.61 21.08
CA GLU A 719 -37.17 2.04 21.05
C GLU A 719 -37.65 3.21 20.17
N GLY A 720 -38.87 3.10 19.60
CA GLY A 720 -39.53 4.30 19.02
C GLY A 720 -40.65 4.22 17.96
N ARG A 721 -41.13 3.05 17.50
CA ARG A 721 -42.31 2.88 16.58
C ARG A 721 -42.36 3.66 15.23
N LEU A 722 -42.27 2.89 14.13
CA LEU A 722 -43.16 2.90 12.94
C LEU A 722 -44.06 4.13 12.64
N VAL A 723 -43.97 4.66 11.41
CA VAL A 723 -45.03 4.62 10.37
C VAL A 723 -44.37 4.69 8.98
N HIS A 724 -44.84 3.87 8.02
CA HIS A 724 -44.53 4.01 6.58
C HIS A 724 -45.52 4.96 5.89
N ALA A 725 -45.03 5.79 4.97
CA ALA A 725 -45.83 6.42 3.90
C ALA A 725 -44.96 6.61 2.65
N ALA A 726 -45.56 6.62 1.46
CA ALA A 726 -44.85 6.59 0.18
C ALA A 726 -45.44 7.57 -0.86
N SER A 727 -44.81 7.55 -2.04
CA SER A 727 -45.37 7.81 -3.39
C SER A 727 -45.21 9.16 -4.09
N SER A 728 -45.26 9.04 -5.42
CA SER A 728 -45.76 9.98 -6.44
C SER A 728 -45.01 11.30 -6.72
N TYR A 729 -44.38 11.31 -7.89
CA TYR A 729 -44.32 12.45 -8.82
C TYR A 729 -45.65 13.23 -8.92
N GLU A 730 -45.58 14.55 -9.11
CA GLU A 730 -46.58 15.28 -9.91
C GLU A 730 -46.01 16.54 -10.58
N ARG A 731 -46.71 17.11 -11.57
CA ARG A 731 -46.23 18.22 -12.43
C ARG A 731 -46.97 19.54 -12.17
N ARG A 732 -46.17 20.61 -11.95
CA ARG A 732 -46.43 22.04 -12.28
C ARG A 732 -47.86 22.60 -12.04
N SER A 733 -47.95 23.58 -11.14
CA SER A 733 -48.73 24.80 -11.40
C SER A 733 -47.97 26.06 -10.94
N ARG A 734 -48.50 27.27 -11.21
CA ARG A 734 -47.80 28.55 -11.04
C ARG A 734 -48.31 29.35 -9.82
N ARG A 735 -47.39 29.80 -8.96
CA ARG A 735 -47.36 31.11 -8.28
C ARG A 735 -45.97 31.28 -7.60
N GLY A 736 -45.58 32.50 -7.25
CA GLY A 736 -44.33 32.83 -6.56
C GLY A 736 -44.45 34.22 -5.91
N PRO A 737 -43.35 34.89 -5.51
CA PRO A 737 -41.95 34.44 -5.46
C PRO A 737 -41.39 34.36 -4.01
N GLY A 738 -40.36 33.54 -3.79
CA GLY A 738 -39.78 33.33 -2.44
C GLY A 738 -38.33 32.83 -2.45
N HIS A 739 -37.49 33.35 -3.34
CA HIS A 739 -36.10 32.88 -3.48
C HIS A 739 -35.20 33.34 -2.32
N ARG A 740 -34.92 32.43 -1.38
CA ARG A 740 -33.65 32.47 -0.63
C ARG A 740 -32.49 32.27 -1.62
N GLY A 741 -31.47 33.12 -1.55
CA GLY A 741 -30.32 33.06 -2.46
C GLY A 741 -29.42 31.86 -2.18
N VAL A 742 -28.98 31.16 -3.24
CA VAL A 742 -27.97 30.09 -3.13
C VAL A 742 -26.58 30.72 -3.23
N GLY A 743 -25.84 30.75 -2.13
CA GLY A 743 -24.49 31.30 -2.06
C GLY A 743 -23.42 30.26 -2.38
N SER A 744 -22.75 30.40 -3.51
CA SER A 744 -21.57 29.59 -3.87
C SER A 744 -20.33 30.05 -3.12
N ARG A 745 -19.67 29.15 -2.37
CA ARG A 745 -18.37 29.41 -1.73
C ARG A 745 -17.24 28.79 -2.58
N LEU A 746 -16.24 29.60 -2.94
CA LEU A 746 -15.00 29.13 -3.56
C LEU A 746 -13.86 29.15 -2.53
N LEU A 747 -13.06 28.08 -2.48
CA LEU A 747 -12.00 27.89 -1.50
C LEU A 747 -10.62 27.85 -2.20
N ILE A 748 -9.82 28.90 -2.03
CA ILE A 748 -8.49 29.01 -2.62
C ILE A 748 -7.44 28.75 -1.53
N ARG A 749 -6.44 27.90 -1.84
CA ARG A 749 -5.44 27.38 -0.89
C ARG A 749 -4.03 27.65 -1.41
N CYS A 750 -3.32 28.60 -0.79
CA CYS A 750 -1.97 29.00 -1.21
C CYS A 750 -0.90 28.46 -0.25
N VAL A 751 0.26 28.05 -0.80
CA VAL A 751 1.34 27.37 -0.05
C VAL A 751 2.69 27.99 -0.39
N GLY A 752 3.11 29.00 0.39
CA GLY A 752 4.34 29.75 0.14
C GLY A 752 5.61 28.88 0.07
N SER A 753 6.53 29.21 -0.84
CA SER A 753 7.86 28.62 -0.97
C SER A 753 8.85 29.19 0.05
N GLN A 754 9.77 28.37 0.57
CA GLN A 754 10.92 28.90 1.32
C GLN A 754 11.87 29.63 0.36
N ALA A 755 12.07 30.93 0.61
CA ALA A 755 12.74 31.83 -0.31
C ALA A 755 13.55 32.92 0.43
N CYS A 756 14.46 32.48 1.32
CA CYS A 756 15.35 33.28 2.19
C CYS A 756 14.74 33.82 3.51
N GLY A 757 15.22 33.28 4.64
CA GLY A 757 15.80 34.05 5.75
C GLY A 757 14.94 34.97 6.63
N VAL A 758 13.72 35.34 6.26
CA VAL A 758 12.88 36.29 7.03
C VAL A 758 11.92 35.54 7.97
N ARG A 759 11.73 36.05 9.20
CA ARG A 759 10.91 35.37 10.24
C ARG A 759 9.39 35.66 10.16
N SER A 760 8.97 36.66 9.41
CA SER A 760 7.57 36.87 9.00
C SER A 760 7.52 37.68 7.71
N CYS A 761 6.53 37.41 6.86
CA CYS A 761 6.23 38.22 5.67
C CYS A 761 4.79 38.74 5.79
N ARG A 762 4.57 39.99 5.35
CA ARG A 762 3.23 40.55 5.17
C ARG A 762 2.73 40.25 3.78
N PHE A 763 1.48 39.84 3.68
CA PHE A 763 0.83 39.52 2.42
C PHE A 763 -0.28 40.54 2.14
N HIS A 764 -0.26 41.19 0.97
CA HIS A 764 -1.25 42.17 0.52
C HIS A 764 -2.08 41.61 -0.66
N PRO A 765 -3.20 40.92 -0.42
CA PRO A 765 -4.03 40.38 -1.49
C PRO A 765 -4.85 41.48 -2.16
N THR A 766 -4.62 41.71 -3.46
CA THR A 766 -5.53 42.48 -4.32
C THR A 766 -6.32 41.52 -5.22
N LEU A 767 -7.64 41.66 -5.27
CA LEU A 767 -8.55 40.90 -6.13
C LEU A 767 -9.20 41.79 -7.21
N PHE A 768 -9.33 41.23 -8.43
CA PHE A 768 -9.99 41.87 -9.57
C PHE A 768 -11.13 41.01 -10.12
N PHE A 769 -12.28 41.63 -10.47
CA PHE A 769 -13.42 41.01 -11.15
C PHE A 769 -13.66 41.70 -12.50
N SER A 770 -13.83 40.96 -13.60
CA SER A 770 -14.52 41.48 -14.80
C SER A 770 -15.46 40.45 -15.45
N SER A 771 -16.51 40.95 -16.12
CA SER A 771 -17.49 40.15 -16.88
C SER A 771 -17.71 40.77 -18.26
N LEU A 772 -17.60 39.96 -19.31
CA LEU A 772 -17.95 40.35 -20.67
C LEU A 772 -19.46 40.10 -20.90
N ARG A 773 -20.16 41.15 -21.33
CA ARG A 773 -21.60 41.13 -21.60
C ARG A 773 -21.85 41.13 -23.10
N GLU A 774 -22.55 40.13 -23.63
CA GLU A 774 -23.05 40.19 -25.00
C GLU A 774 -24.03 41.36 -25.19
N ARG A 775 -24.00 41.98 -26.37
CA ARG A 775 -24.81 43.16 -26.68
C ARG A 775 -26.24 42.76 -27.06
N ARG A 776 -27.17 42.88 -26.12
CA ARG A 776 -28.57 43.24 -26.42
C ARG A 776 -28.99 44.48 -25.63
N SER A 777 -29.88 45.26 -26.22
CA SER A 777 -30.08 46.68 -25.89
C SER A 777 -31.02 46.92 -24.71
N SER A 778 -30.50 47.51 -23.64
CA SER A 778 -31.21 48.46 -22.76
C SER A 778 -30.21 49.12 -21.80
N ARG A 779 -30.46 50.39 -21.44
CA ARG A 779 -29.63 51.11 -20.46
C ARG A 779 -30.03 50.69 -19.04
N PHE A 780 -29.14 50.00 -18.34
CA PHE A 780 -29.15 49.88 -16.88
C PHE A 780 -27.74 50.10 -16.37
N GLY A 781 -27.60 50.93 -15.33
CA GLY A 781 -26.31 51.22 -14.71
C GLY A 781 -25.77 50.02 -13.91
N LEU A 782 -24.47 50.03 -13.66
CA LEU A 782 -23.83 49.14 -12.70
C LEU A 782 -23.98 49.77 -11.30
N GLU A 783 -24.95 49.29 -10.52
CA GLU A 783 -24.94 49.49 -9.08
C GLU A 783 -23.84 48.64 -8.43
N THR A 784 -23.28 49.13 -7.32
CA THR A 784 -22.02 48.65 -6.73
C THR A 784 -22.15 47.24 -6.15
N VAL A 785 -21.29 46.32 -6.58
CA VAL A 785 -21.17 44.98 -5.97
C VAL A 785 -20.41 45.09 -4.64
N PHE A 786 -21.14 45.14 -3.52
CA PHE A 786 -20.57 45.12 -2.17
C PHE A 786 -20.06 43.72 -1.78
N GLY A 787 -18.82 43.41 -2.14
CA GLY A 787 -18.10 42.24 -1.61
C GLY A 787 -17.53 42.51 -0.22
N LYS A 788 -18.08 41.87 0.83
CA LYS A 788 -17.54 41.95 2.20
C LYS A 788 -16.68 40.72 2.49
N ALA A 789 -15.36 40.88 2.44
CA ALA A 789 -14.42 39.84 2.88
C ALA A 789 -14.43 39.70 4.41
N VAL A 790 -14.28 38.47 4.91
CA VAL A 790 -14.15 38.16 6.33
C VAL A 790 -12.98 37.18 6.49
N LEU A 791 -11.98 37.58 7.28
CA LEU A 791 -10.93 36.68 7.76
C LEU A 791 -11.38 36.13 9.11
N GLU A 792 -11.45 34.80 9.23
CA GLU A 792 -11.57 34.12 10.51
C GLU A 792 -10.21 33.52 10.86
N PRO A 793 -9.51 34.02 11.90
CA PRO A 793 -8.37 33.30 12.46
C PRO A 793 -8.87 32.07 13.20
N CYS A 794 -8.22 30.91 12.98
CA CYS A 794 -8.43 29.72 13.81
C CYS A 794 -7.92 29.99 15.23
N HIS A 795 -8.80 30.48 16.11
CA HIS A 795 -8.51 30.59 17.54
C HIS A 795 -8.39 29.22 18.19
N ARG A 796 -7.59 29.17 19.26
CA ARG A 796 -7.46 28.00 20.14
C ARG A 796 -8.80 27.66 20.79
N LEU A 797 -9.03 26.37 21.05
CA LEU A 797 -10.01 25.94 22.04
C LEU A 797 -9.63 26.49 23.44
N PRO A 798 -10.61 26.75 24.32
CA PRO A 798 -10.41 27.65 25.46
C PRO A 798 -9.63 27.03 26.62
N GLY A 799 -8.59 27.74 27.08
CA GLY A 799 -7.81 27.38 28.26
C GLY A 799 -6.88 28.52 28.68
N GLY A 800 -7.19 29.19 29.79
CA GLY A 800 -6.47 30.37 30.28
C GLY A 800 -6.96 31.71 29.69
N PRO A 801 -6.87 32.83 30.44
CA PRO A 801 -7.50 34.08 30.06
C PRO A 801 -6.79 34.77 28.88
N ALA A 802 -7.55 35.07 27.82
CA ALA A 802 -7.05 35.76 26.64
C ALA A 802 -6.78 37.25 26.91
N LYS A 803 -5.54 37.58 27.27
CA LYS A 803 -5.00 38.92 26.99
C LYS A 803 -4.71 39.01 25.49
N LEU A 804 -5.65 39.58 24.73
CA LEU A 804 -5.39 39.93 23.33
C LEU A 804 -4.36 41.06 23.23
N LEU A 805 -3.34 40.79 22.40
CA LEU A 805 -2.74 41.73 21.46
C LEU A 805 -2.64 41.00 20.12
#